data_AF-A0A948ZX57-F1
#
_entry.id   AF-A0A948ZX57-F1
#
_cell.length_a   1.000
_cell.length_b   1.000
_cell.length_c   1.000
_cell.angle_alpha   90.00
_cell.angle_beta   90.00
_cell.angle_gamma   90.00
#
_symmetry.space_group_name_H-M   'P 1'
#
loop_
_entity.id
_entity.type
_entity.pdbx_description
1 polymer ?
#
loop_
_entity_poly.entity_id
_entity_poly.type
_entity_poly.pdbx_seq_one_letter_code
_entity_poly.pdbx_strand_id
1 'polypeptide(L)'
;IANLDGYQEKIIFDINVSFDDIVELNIELEPESGMDPVIIVPGIMGSWNVSGEWQLDPILNTYDNLWEALKLAGYEENKTLFAFPYQWRDSNVISADYLKDKINEVKNICQCDKVDIVAHSMGGLVARYYVESDDYEDDVDQLVFLGTPHKGSPKAYLQWEAAEGFESPKEKIAKIYFFIESRLMGYGSLFEYIQNQVKSVEQLLPVYPYLQNIGSVQLREYNQNLYPNNYPYNSFLESLNSEENLNKFSNSGVRVFNVAGNNGDNTIGVINVSSGEPYYPIWEHGYMEEIFYISGDKTVPHMSSSLFIPTVIENTNHNQIPTNAQRQIIEYLTGQMPAIEINDTPEPKEILAVAIHSPADFVIISPSGKRLGKDFLSNANINEIDYGFYSGFEDEPEFAVIINPEQGDYRVELQGTGDGEYKLDLSYINKEKEITKEFTGNIQIEEEHNFDFIYSEDDEDLISELIPEDNVPPVITINNPMESQQYLHSENLIIDYTATDDFSGIANIIINLDNQVFSTTNIDLFYYDLGEHILNITAADNAENSASAEVKFETIANIASTIQDIERIYNLDWISKKNVKQVLIVKLKVLQARLDIFVKQKETIEKLKQKILDNTKIKESHKQKLAENFDKRLQKLEQQEDKFIEKSLENLEKDLNKFYNKEMINQDGYDIIINNINYLRQNL
;
A
#
# COMPACT_ATOMS: atom_id res chain seq x y z
N ILE A 1 62.59 44.38 44.63
CA ILE A 1 62.25 42.95 44.75
C ILE A 1 61.68 42.56 43.39
N ALA A 2 62.18 41.46 42.84
CA ALA A 2 61.99 40.85 41.50
C ALA A 2 60.58 41.03 40.86
N ASN A 3 60.34 40.91 39.54
CA ASN A 3 61.04 40.26 38.44
C ASN A 3 60.40 40.64 37.08
N LEU A 4 61.20 40.64 36.00
CA LEU A 4 60.95 40.28 34.59
C LEU A 4 59.67 40.80 33.89
N ASP A 5 59.78 41.74 32.94
CA ASP A 5 60.19 41.59 31.52
C ASP A 5 59.11 41.01 30.59
N GLY A 6 58.76 41.83 29.60
CA GLY A 6 58.39 41.39 28.26
C GLY A 6 56.90 41.43 27.94
N TYR A 7 56.44 42.52 27.31
CA TYR A 7 55.68 42.47 26.05
C TYR A 7 55.72 43.88 25.42
N GLN A 8 56.49 44.01 24.34
CA GLN A 8 56.38 45.16 23.44
C GLN A 8 55.30 44.83 22.41
N GLU A 9 54.13 45.43 22.55
CA GLU A 9 53.26 45.67 21.39
C GLU A 9 53.18 47.16 21.10
N LYS A 10 53.34 47.43 19.81
CA LYS A 10 53.57 48.73 19.21
C LYS A 10 52.21 49.35 18.92
N ILE A 11 51.65 50.08 19.88
CA ILE A 11 50.42 50.86 19.67
C ILE A 11 50.80 52.14 18.90
N ILE A 12 50.32 52.26 17.66
CA ILE A 12 50.36 53.50 16.89
C ILE A 12 49.26 54.40 17.46
N PHE A 13 49.64 55.50 18.10
CA PHE A 13 48.71 56.55 18.52
C PHE A 13 48.61 57.60 17.41
N ASP A 14 47.47 57.67 16.72
CA ASP A 14 47.04 58.92 16.08
C ASP A 14 46.24 59.72 17.11
N ILE A 15 46.92 60.69 17.72
CA ILE A 15 46.32 61.63 18.67
C ILE A 15 45.83 62.84 17.89
N ASN A 16 44.52 63.05 17.84
CA ASN A 16 43.93 64.37 17.68
C ASN A 16 43.15 64.70 18.95
N VAL A 17 43.76 65.53 19.80
CA VAL A 17 43.12 66.04 21.02
C VAL A 17 42.21 67.21 20.66
N SER A 18 40.94 67.12 21.06
CA SER A 18 40.16 68.29 21.45
C SER A 18 39.70 68.08 22.89
N PHE A 19 40.02 69.04 23.74
CA PHE A 19 39.72 69.07 25.16
C PHE A 19 38.21 69.22 25.40
N ASP A 20 37.68 68.31 26.22
CA ASP A 20 36.49 68.39 27.07
C ASP A 20 35.69 67.10 26.88
N ASP A 21 36.05 66.06 27.65
CA ASP A 21 35.11 65.08 28.18
C ASP A 21 35.85 64.18 29.20
N ILE A 22 35.23 64.01 30.37
CA ILE A 22 35.62 63.00 31.34
C ILE A 22 35.31 61.65 30.69
N VAL A 23 36.34 60.95 30.20
CA VAL A 23 36.19 59.56 29.79
C VAL A 23 36.17 58.72 31.08
N GLU A 24 34.97 58.35 31.53
CA GLU A 24 34.82 57.13 32.33
C GLU A 24 35.34 55.99 31.48
N LEU A 25 36.45 55.41 31.93
CA LEU A 25 37.02 54.21 31.35
C LEU A 25 36.13 53.03 31.80
N ASN A 26 34.99 52.84 31.12
CA ASN A 26 34.26 51.59 31.19
C ASN A 26 35.08 50.55 30.45
N ILE A 27 35.95 49.88 31.19
CA ILE A 27 36.41 48.55 30.80
C ILE A 27 35.21 47.63 31.05
N GLU A 28 34.37 47.45 30.03
CA GLU A 28 33.63 46.20 29.91
C GLU A 28 34.68 45.12 29.65
N LEU A 29 35.08 44.46 30.74
CA LEU A 29 35.57 43.08 30.62
C LEU A 29 34.36 42.30 30.13
N GLU A 30 34.29 42.03 28.82
CA GLU A 30 33.44 40.94 28.34
C GLU A 30 33.82 39.69 29.13
N PRO A 31 32.85 38.95 29.68
CA PRO A 31 33.17 37.71 30.37
C PRO A 31 33.77 36.73 29.35
N GLU A 32 35.07 36.45 29.46
CA GLU A 32 35.67 35.22 28.95
C GLU A 32 35.03 34.04 29.70
N SER A 33 33.87 33.58 29.22
CA SER A 33 33.20 32.33 29.58
C SER A 33 31.94 32.19 28.72
N GLY A 34 32.10 32.18 27.39
CA GLY A 34 31.02 31.71 26.51
C GLY A 34 30.79 30.22 26.76
N MET A 35 29.53 29.76 26.74
CA MET A 35 29.24 28.33 26.71
C MET A 35 29.82 27.73 25.43
N ASP A 36 30.49 26.57 25.54
CA ASP A 36 30.93 25.80 24.38
C ASP A 36 29.70 25.41 23.55
N PRO A 37 29.74 25.54 22.21
CA PRO A 37 28.58 25.22 21.40
C PRO A 37 28.32 23.72 21.40
N VAL A 38 27.05 23.33 21.49
CA VAL A 38 26.61 21.94 21.47
C VAL A 38 25.90 21.60 20.16
N ILE A 39 26.26 20.46 19.59
CA ILE A 39 25.64 19.88 18.40
C ILE A 39 24.88 18.61 18.79
N ILE A 40 23.56 18.58 18.53
CA ILE A 40 22.75 17.36 18.68
C ILE A 40 22.85 16.54 17.39
N VAL A 41 23.37 15.31 17.51
CA VAL A 41 23.50 14.34 16.43
C VAL A 41 22.46 13.23 16.63
N PRO A 42 21.38 13.21 15.83
CA PRO A 42 20.31 12.25 15.97
C PRO A 42 20.73 10.84 15.57
N GLY A 43 19.96 9.84 16.00
CA GLY A 43 20.04 8.47 15.52
C GLY A 43 19.33 8.23 14.19
N ILE A 44 19.27 6.95 13.81
CA ILE A 44 18.46 6.48 12.68
C ILE A 44 17.02 7.00 12.82
N MET A 45 16.47 7.55 11.73
CA MET A 45 15.14 8.18 11.68
C MET A 45 14.96 9.38 12.62
N GLY A 46 16.03 9.97 13.13
CA GLY A 46 15.96 11.23 13.86
C GLY A 46 16.11 12.47 12.98
N SER A 47 16.09 12.30 11.65
CA SER A 47 16.07 13.41 10.69
C SER A 47 15.09 13.13 9.56
N TRP A 48 14.40 14.15 9.07
CA TRP A 48 13.46 14.04 7.95
C TRP A 48 13.64 15.21 7.00
N ASN A 49 13.57 14.95 5.70
CA ASN A 49 13.59 15.99 4.69
C ASN A 49 12.19 16.59 4.57
N VAL A 50 12.10 17.91 4.65
CA VAL A 50 10.86 18.68 4.51
C VAL A 50 11.12 19.75 3.45
N SER A 51 10.55 19.56 2.26
CA SER A 51 10.70 20.48 1.12
C SER A 51 12.18 20.83 0.84
N GLY A 52 13.01 19.81 0.64
CA GLY A 52 14.44 19.93 0.35
C GLY A 52 15.35 20.09 1.57
N GLU A 53 14.83 20.45 2.75
CA GLU A 53 15.64 20.77 3.94
C GLU A 53 15.55 19.68 5.03
N TRP A 54 16.70 19.25 5.55
CA TRP A 54 16.76 18.27 6.62
C TRP A 54 16.42 18.90 7.98
N GLN A 55 15.48 18.31 8.70
CA GLN A 55 15.03 18.74 10.02
C GLN A 55 15.20 17.65 11.08
N LEU A 56 15.42 18.06 12.33
CA LEU A 56 15.63 17.17 13.48
C LEU A 56 14.27 16.62 13.97
N ASP A 57 14.00 15.35 13.67
CA ASP A 57 12.82 14.56 14.05
C ASP A 57 11.47 15.31 14.19
N PRO A 58 11.01 16.04 13.15
CA PRO A 58 9.75 16.81 13.22
C PRO A 58 8.48 15.95 13.35
N ILE A 59 8.60 14.62 13.20
CA ILE A 59 7.46 13.70 13.34
C ILE A 59 7.25 13.40 14.82
N LEU A 60 8.26 12.84 15.48
CA LEU A 60 8.10 12.28 16.83
C LEU A 60 8.57 13.21 17.94
N ASN A 61 9.26 14.29 17.58
CA ASN A 61 9.72 15.30 18.54
C ASN A 61 10.59 14.68 19.64
N THR A 62 11.40 13.66 19.26
CA THR A 62 12.24 12.86 20.18
C THR A 62 13.24 13.74 20.95
N TYR A 63 13.70 14.83 20.33
CA TYR A 63 14.76 15.68 20.85
C TYR A 63 14.25 16.99 21.46
N ASP A 64 12.96 17.33 21.30
CA ASP A 64 12.40 18.61 21.71
C ASP A 64 12.56 18.90 23.20
N ASN A 65 12.28 17.90 24.05
CA ASN A 65 12.46 18.05 25.50
C ASN A 65 13.93 18.38 25.86
N LEU A 66 14.90 17.73 25.20
CA LEU A 66 16.32 17.99 25.41
C LEU A 66 16.72 19.37 24.86
N TRP A 67 16.22 19.73 23.68
CA TRP A 67 16.45 21.02 23.04
C TRP A 67 15.98 22.18 23.93
N GLU A 68 14.74 22.10 24.43
CA GLU A 68 14.18 23.11 25.35
C GLU A 68 14.89 23.12 26.70
N ALA A 69 15.31 21.96 27.22
CA ALA A 69 16.10 21.90 28.45
C ALA A 69 17.46 22.59 28.29
N LEU A 70 18.14 22.43 27.14
CA LEU A 70 19.38 23.14 26.83
C LEU A 70 19.13 24.66 26.70
N LYS A 71 18.03 25.09 26.09
CA LYS A 71 17.67 26.51 26.04
C LYS A 71 17.45 27.11 27.44
N LEU A 72 16.78 26.38 28.33
CA LEU A 72 16.61 26.79 29.72
C LEU A 72 17.92 26.79 30.51
N ALA A 73 18.89 25.97 30.12
CA ALA A 73 20.25 26.00 30.65
C ALA A 73 21.09 27.17 30.11
N GLY A 74 20.55 27.94 29.15
CA GLY A 74 21.12 29.17 28.62
C GLY A 74 21.77 29.03 27.24
N TYR A 75 21.64 27.89 26.59
CA TYR A 75 22.06 27.76 25.20
C TYR A 75 21.13 28.54 24.26
N GLU A 76 21.68 29.08 23.18
CA GLU A 76 20.95 29.88 22.19
C GLU A 76 20.99 29.21 20.82
N GLU A 77 19.81 29.02 20.21
CA GLU A 77 19.68 28.43 18.88
C GLU A 77 20.50 29.21 17.84
N ASN A 78 21.18 28.48 16.95
CA ASN A 78 22.03 29.04 15.89
C ASN A 78 23.19 29.91 16.40
N LYS A 79 23.54 29.81 17.69
CA LYS A 79 24.71 30.48 18.28
C LYS A 79 25.56 29.52 19.10
N THR A 80 24.92 28.81 20.04
CA THR A 80 25.56 27.81 20.90
C THR A 80 24.80 26.49 20.92
N LEU A 81 23.58 26.42 20.38
CA LEU A 81 22.82 25.18 20.20
C LEU A 81 22.52 24.95 18.73
N PHE A 82 22.96 23.79 18.23
CA PHE A 82 22.83 23.41 16.83
C PHE A 82 22.30 21.99 16.71
N ALA A 83 21.50 21.77 15.67
CA ALA A 83 21.12 20.42 15.24
C ALA A 83 22.00 19.99 14.07
N PHE A 84 22.26 18.69 13.96
CA PHE A 84 22.85 18.08 12.77
C PHE A 84 21.88 17.03 12.20
N PRO A 85 20.78 17.45 11.55
CA PRO A 85 19.95 16.52 10.81
C PRO A 85 20.67 16.08 9.53
N TYR A 86 20.58 14.81 9.17
CA TYR A 86 21.33 14.23 8.04
C TYR A 86 20.57 13.08 7.37
N GLN A 87 20.99 12.73 6.14
CA GLN A 87 20.50 11.56 5.41
C GLN A 87 20.98 10.27 6.09
N TRP A 88 20.23 9.81 7.07
CA TRP A 88 20.60 8.68 7.93
C TRP A 88 20.53 7.32 7.24
N ARG A 89 19.99 7.23 6.02
CA ARG A 89 20.00 5.99 5.21
C ARG A 89 21.39 5.67 4.66
N ASP A 90 22.20 6.71 4.44
CA ASP A 90 23.56 6.59 3.90
C ASP A 90 24.52 5.91 4.88
N SER A 91 25.72 5.63 4.39
CA SER A 91 26.81 5.14 5.23
C SER A 91 27.15 6.14 6.33
N ASN A 92 27.33 5.66 7.56
CA ASN A 92 27.80 6.47 8.69
C ASN A 92 29.19 7.10 8.45
N VAL A 93 29.97 6.58 7.50
CA VAL A 93 31.23 7.21 7.04
C VAL A 93 30.94 8.54 6.35
N ILE A 94 30.01 8.54 5.39
CA ILE A 94 29.59 9.74 4.67
C ILE A 94 28.95 10.75 5.63
N SER A 95 28.09 10.27 6.54
CA SER A 95 27.48 11.12 7.57
C SER A 95 28.51 11.76 8.49
N ALA A 96 29.65 11.11 8.74
CA ALA A 96 30.73 11.66 9.56
C ALA A 96 31.51 12.76 8.84
N ASP A 97 31.66 12.66 7.52
CA ASP A 97 32.22 13.75 6.70
C ASP A 97 31.31 14.99 6.75
N TYR A 98 29.99 14.80 6.66
CA TYR A 98 29.04 15.91 6.84
C TYR A 98 29.03 16.47 8.27
N LEU A 99 29.28 15.62 9.28
CA LEU A 99 29.42 16.09 10.65
C LEU A 99 30.67 16.98 10.80
N LYS A 100 31.79 16.61 10.17
CA LYS A 100 32.99 17.45 10.11
C LYS A 100 32.68 18.83 9.50
N ASP A 101 31.95 18.87 8.39
CA ASP A 101 31.53 20.14 7.78
C ASP A 101 30.63 20.96 8.73
N LYS A 102 29.72 20.29 9.44
CA LYS A 102 28.87 20.96 10.44
C LYS A 102 29.68 21.52 11.61
N ILE A 103 30.67 20.80 12.11
CA ILE A 103 31.57 21.27 13.17
C ILE A 103 32.33 22.52 12.69
N ASN A 104 32.84 22.51 11.47
CA ASN A 104 33.50 23.67 10.86
C ASN A 104 32.55 24.87 10.72
N GLU A 105 31.31 24.65 10.30
CA GLU A 105 30.28 25.70 10.25
C GLU A 105 30.05 26.31 11.64
N VAL A 106 29.83 25.47 12.66
CA VAL A 106 29.60 25.90 14.04
C VAL A 106 30.79 26.67 14.59
N LYS A 107 32.02 26.18 14.39
CA LYS A 107 33.26 26.86 14.79
C LYS A 107 33.37 28.26 14.19
N ASN A 108 32.99 28.42 12.92
CA ASN A 108 32.95 29.72 12.27
C ASN A 108 31.86 30.65 12.83
N ILE A 109 30.75 30.11 13.34
CA ILE A 109 29.67 30.92 13.96
C ILE A 109 30.05 31.34 15.37
N CYS A 110 30.48 30.41 16.22
CA CYS A 110 30.84 30.66 17.63
C CYS A 110 32.20 31.38 17.78
N GLN A 111 33.04 31.38 16.73
CA GLN A 111 34.45 31.79 16.82
C GLN A 111 35.22 31.02 17.90
N CYS A 112 35.02 29.70 17.94
CA CYS A 112 35.57 28.80 18.95
C CYS A 112 36.40 27.67 18.32
N ASP A 113 37.29 27.09 19.12
CA ASP A 113 38.25 26.06 18.64
C ASP A 113 37.65 24.65 18.67
N LYS A 114 36.72 24.39 19.59
CA LYS A 114 36.11 23.08 19.82
C LYS A 114 34.60 23.19 20.02
N VAL A 115 33.91 22.08 19.80
CA VAL A 115 32.47 21.93 20.06
C VAL A 115 32.20 20.76 20.98
N ASP A 116 31.03 20.78 21.62
CA ASP A 116 30.47 19.64 22.33
C ASP A 116 29.45 18.91 21.45
N ILE A 117 29.39 17.58 21.57
CA ILE A 117 28.49 16.74 20.78
C ILE A 117 27.61 15.92 21.71
N VAL A 118 26.29 15.96 21.49
CA VAL A 118 25.33 15.05 22.11
C VAL A 118 24.76 14.14 21.03
N ALA A 119 25.20 12.89 21.04
CA ALA A 119 24.93 11.95 19.97
C ALA A 119 24.06 10.79 20.45
N HIS A 120 22.91 10.60 19.80
CA HIS A 120 21.93 9.58 20.16
C HIS A 120 21.99 8.38 19.21
N SER A 121 21.93 7.18 19.79
CA SER A 121 21.84 5.92 19.04
C SER A 121 22.94 5.83 17.98
N MET A 122 22.58 5.59 16.72
CA MET A 122 23.47 5.56 15.56
C MET A 122 24.26 6.87 15.35
N GLY A 123 23.74 8.02 15.76
CA GLY A 123 24.45 9.30 15.70
C GLY A 123 25.76 9.27 16.49
N GLY A 124 25.82 8.47 17.57
CA GLY A 124 27.06 8.24 18.29
C GLY A 124 28.10 7.46 17.48
N LEU A 125 27.68 6.59 16.55
CA LEU A 125 28.61 5.93 15.63
C LEU A 125 29.17 6.91 14.59
N VAL A 126 28.37 7.87 14.15
CA VAL A 126 28.81 8.97 13.26
C VAL A 126 29.87 9.82 13.95
N ALA A 127 29.57 10.31 15.16
CA ALA A 127 30.52 11.11 15.94
C ALA A 127 31.78 10.32 16.30
N ARG A 128 31.63 9.04 16.67
CA ARG A 128 32.76 8.16 16.97
C ARG A 128 33.65 7.94 15.75
N TYR A 129 33.07 7.72 14.57
CA TYR A 129 33.85 7.55 13.34
C TYR A 129 34.66 8.80 13.02
N TYR A 130 34.07 10.00 13.15
CA TYR A 130 34.81 11.24 12.96
C TYR A 130 36.02 11.34 13.89
N VAL A 131 35.84 11.14 15.20
CA VAL A 131 36.92 11.22 16.21
C VAL A 131 37.98 10.12 16.03
N GLU A 132 37.60 8.95 15.51
CA GLU A 132 38.52 7.84 15.22
C GLU A 132 39.23 7.93 13.86
N SER A 133 38.83 8.88 13.01
CA SER A 133 39.38 9.04 11.66
C SER A 133 40.73 9.75 11.64
N ASP A 134 41.46 9.60 10.53
CA ASP A 134 42.69 10.37 10.29
C ASP A 134 42.40 11.85 9.97
N ASP A 135 41.13 12.19 9.73
CA ASP A 135 40.64 13.54 9.41
C ASP A 135 40.18 14.34 10.63
N TYR A 136 40.27 13.76 11.84
CA TYR A 136 39.93 14.43 13.10
C TYR A 136 40.87 15.60 13.39
N GLU A 137 40.31 16.80 13.60
CA GLU A 137 41.08 18.06 13.71
C GLU A 137 41.28 18.54 15.16
N ASP A 138 41.13 17.66 16.15
CA ASP A 138 41.17 18.02 17.58
C ASP A 138 40.14 19.10 17.97
N ASP A 139 38.96 19.05 17.34
CA ASP A 139 37.92 20.08 17.40
C ASP A 139 36.64 19.65 18.13
N VAL A 140 36.69 18.53 18.85
CA VAL A 140 35.65 18.09 19.79
C VAL A 140 36.21 18.14 21.22
N ASP A 141 35.50 18.79 22.13
CA ASP A 141 35.85 18.82 23.56
C ASP A 141 35.11 17.71 24.31
N GLN A 142 33.78 17.75 24.32
CA GLN A 142 32.95 16.74 24.97
C GLN A 142 32.13 15.92 23.98
N LEU A 143 32.04 14.61 24.20
CA LEU A 143 31.18 13.70 23.45
C LEU A 143 30.28 12.90 24.40
N VAL A 144 28.99 13.18 24.31
CA VAL A 144 27.94 12.51 25.05
C VAL A 144 27.31 11.44 24.17
N PHE A 145 27.45 10.17 24.56
CA PHE A 145 26.77 9.04 23.91
C PHE A 145 25.47 8.72 24.62
N LEU A 146 24.37 8.62 23.87
CA LEU A 146 23.05 8.26 24.38
C LEU A 146 22.60 6.95 23.71
N GLY A 147 22.74 5.82 24.41
CA GLY A 147 22.30 4.51 23.91
C GLY A 147 23.01 4.03 22.65
N THR A 148 24.22 4.51 22.36
CA THR A 148 24.93 4.20 21.11
C THR A 148 25.22 2.70 20.98
N PRO A 149 24.85 2.03 19.87
CA PRO A 149 25.12 0.61 19.66
C PRO A 149 26.59 0.39 19.23
N HIS A 150 27.54 0.62 20.13
CA HIS A 150 28.97 0.55 19.80
C HIS A 150 29.41 -0.81 19.23
N LYS A 151 28.68 -1.89 19.53
CA LYS A 151 28.91 -3.23 18.97
C LYS A 151 27.73 -3.76 18.14
N GLY A 152 26.79 -2.89 17.77
CA GLY A 152 25.60 -3.20 16.99
C GLY A 152 24.38 -3.60 17.83
N SER A 153 23.26 -3.85 17.17
CA SER A 153 21.99 -4.29 17.76
C SER A 153 21.46 -5.53 17.02
N PRO A 154 21.12 -6.63 17.72
CA PRO A 154 20.55 -7.81 17.08
C PRO A 154 19.23 -7.55 16.36
N LYS A 155 18.50 -6.48 16.70
CA LYS A 155 17.28 -6.09 15.98
C LYS A 155 17.55 -5.77 14.50
N ALA A 156 18.73 -5.21 14.18
CA ALA A 156 19.14 -4.90 12.81
C ALA A 156 19.15 -6.14 11.90
N TYR A 157 19.31 -7.35 12.46
CA TYR A 157 19.21 -8.60 11.72
C TYR A 157 17.83 -8.79 11.07
N LEU A 158 16.76 -8.52 11.82
CA LEU A 158 15.39 -8.68 11.31
C LEU A 158 15.11 -7.70 10.16
N GLN A 159 15.60 -6.46 10.31
CA GLN A 159 15.45 -5.41 9.31
C GLN A 159 16.26 -5.74 8.05
N TRP A 160 17.50 -6.18 8.22
CA TRP A 160 18.42 -6.51 7.13
C TRP A 160 18.03 -7.77 6.35
N GLU A 161 17.57 -8.81 7.04
CA GLU A 161 17.28 -10.11 6.43
C GLU A 161 15.90 -10.20 5.79
N ALA A 162 14.94 -9.38 6.23
CA ALA A 162 13.55 -9.52 5.78
C ALA A 162 12.72 -8.22 5.81
N ALA A 163 13.31 -7.07 6.13
CA ALA A 163 12.57 -5.84 6.40
C ALA A 163 11.53 -5.98 7.54
N GLU A 164 11.88 -6.76 8.57
CA GLU A 164 11.05 -6.99 9.76
C GLU A 164 11.64 -6.30 11.01
N GLY A 165 10.99 -6.46 12.16
CA GLY A 165 11.50 -5.93 13.44
C GLY A 165 11.23 -4.44 13.70
N PHE A 166 10.32 -3.84 12.94
CA PHE A 166 9.84 -2.47 13.15
C PHE A 166 8.68 -2.46 14.16
N GLU A 167 8.98 -2.45 15.46
CA GLU A 167 7.98 -2.69 16.51
C GLU A 167 7.48 -1.42 17.19
N SER A 168 8.37 -0.44 17.38
CA SER A 168 8.00 0.84 18.01
C SER A 168 7.22 1.73 17.03
N PRO A 169 6.38 2.66 17.53
CA PRO A 169 5.67 3.61 16.67
C PRO A 169 6.61 4.35 15.71
N LYS A 170 7.79 4.76 16.20
CA LYS A 170 8.87 5.32 15.41
C LYS A 170 9.21 4.43 14.23
N GLU A 171 9.66 3.22 14.52
CA GLU A 171 10.08 2.24 13.53
C GLU A 171 8.99 1.91 12.51
N LYS A 172 7.72 1.82 12.93
CA LYS A 172 6.59 1.57 12.02
C LYS A 172 6.39 2.71 11.01
N ILE A 173 6.60 3.97 11.42
CA ILE A 173 6.61 5.12 10.49
C ILE A 173 7.75 4.98 9.47
N ALA A 174 8.97 4.58 9.86
CA ALA A 174 10.00 4.30 8.85
C ALA A 174 9.60 3.17 7.92
N LYS A 175 8.97 2.11 8.44
CA LYS A 175 8.58 0.98 7.60
C LYS A 175 7.61 1.43 6.51
N ILE A 176 6.63 2.27 6.85
CA ILE A 176 5.75 2.92 5.87
C ILE A 176 6.57 3.77 4.89
N TYR A 177 7.42 4.66 5.40
CA TYR A 177 8.21 5.55 4.54
C TYR A 177 9.10 4.77 3.55
N PHE A 178 9.80 3.74 4.02
CA PHE A 178 10.59 2.86 3.17
C PHE A 178 9.74 2.08 2.18
N PHE A 179 8.54 1.66 2.58
CA PHE A 179 7.64 0.99 1.66
C PHE A 179 7.24 1.90 0.51
N ILE A 180 6.94 3.18 0.80
CA ILE A 180 6.65 4.17 -0.24
C ILE A 180 7.88 4.44 -1.11
N GLU A 181 9.05 4.74 -0.52
CA GLU A 181 10.31 4.95 -1.26
C GLU A 181 10.65 3.74 -2.14
N SER A 182 10.48 2.51 -1.62
CA SER A 182 10.76 1.28 -2.36
C SER A 182 9.93 1.18 -3.64
N ARG A 183 8.64 1.54 -3.58
CA ARG A 183 7.74 1.54 -4.75
C ARG A 183 8.11 2.63 -5.74
N LEU A 184 8.33 3.85 -5.27
CA LEU A 184 8.72 4.98 -6.12
C LEU A 184 10.02 4.72 -6.89
N MET A 185 10.98 4.05 -6.25
CA MET A 185 12.25 3.67 -6.87
C MET A 185 12.17 2.37 -7.69
N GLY A 186 10.99 1.73 -7.78
CA GLY A 186 10.77 0.53 -8.59
C GLY A 186 11.36 -0.76 -8.03
N TYR A 187 11.59 -0.85 -6.71
CA TYR A 187 12.03 -2.09 -6.07
C TYR A 187 10.90 -3.12 -6.01
N GLY A 188 11.25 -4.40 -6.22
CA GLY A 188 10.27 -5.49 -6.19
C GLY A 188 9.82 -5.87 -4.76
N SER A 189 10.57 -5.44 -3.74
CA SER A 189 10.24 -5.66 -2.33
C SER A 189 10.94 -4.65 -1.42
N LEU A 190 10.36 -4.43 -0.23
CA LEU A 190 10.98 -3.61 0.80
C LEU A 190 12.34 -4.18 1.27
N PHE A 191 12.48 -5.50 1.30
CA PHE A 191 13.75 -6.17 1.58
C PHE A 191 14.86 -5.74 0.61
N GLU A 192 14.58 -5.77 -0.69
CA GLU A 192 15.53 -5.36 -1.73
C GLU A 192 15.90 -3.88 -1.57
N TYR A 193 14.93 -3.02 -1.28
CA TYR A 193 15.17 -1.61 -0.99
C TYR A 193 16.11 -1.41 0.21
N ILE A 194 15.83 -2.02 1.36
CA ILE A 194 16.66 -1.87 2.56
C ILE A 194 18.10 -2.32 2.30
N GLN A 195 18.30 -3.47 1.65
CA GLN A 195 19.65 -3.96 1.37
C GLN A 195 20.43 -3.09 0.37
N ASN A 196 19.75 -2.40 -0.54
CA ASN A 196 20.42 -1.60 -1.58
C ASN A 196 20.56 -0.12 -1.20
N GLN A 197 19.63 0.45 -0.43
CA GLN A 197 19.52 1.90 -0.20
C GLN A 197 19.73 2.31 1.26
N VAL A 198 19.54 1.42 2.23
CA VAL A 198 19.61 1.77 3.66
C VAL A 198 20.87 1.18 4.28
N LYS A 199 22.03 1.67 3.80
CA LYS A 199 23.36 1.18 4.21
C LYS A 199 23.58 1.26 5.73
N SER A 200 22.95 2.22 6.40
CA SER A 200 23.01 2.36 7.84
C SER A 200 22.48 1.14 8.62
N VAL A 201 21.46 0.43 8.11
CA VAL A 201 20.95 -0.79 8.75
C VAL A 201 22.00 -1.90 8.77
N GLU A 202 22.73 -2.10 7.67
CA GLU A 202 23.88 -3.02 7.60
C GLU A 202 24.92 -2.66 8.68
N GLN A 203 25.20 -1.36 8.81
CA GLN A 203 26.19 -0.86 9.75
C GLN A 203 25.76 -0.92 11.23
N LEU A 204 24.52 -1.32 11.51
CA LEU A 204 24.02 -1.60 12.86
C LEU A 204 24.07 -3.09 13.23
N LEU A 205 24.40 -3.98 12.29
CA LEU A 205 24.50 -5.42 12.55
C LEU A 205 25.55 -5.73 13.63
N PRO A 206 25.32 -6.67 14.56
CA PRO A 206 26.25 -6.92 15.65
C PRO A 206 27.61 -7.47 15.22
N VAL A 207 28.66 -7.04 15.92
CA VAL A 207 30.03 -7.58 15.80
C VAL A 207 30.39 -8.54 16.95
N TYR A 208 29.41 -9.33 17.37
CA TYR A 208 29.53 -10.36 18.40
C TYR A 208 28.53 -11.48 18.12
N PRO A 209 28.62 -12.67 18.74
CA PRO A 209 27.66 -13.75 18.50
C PRO A 209 26.24 -13.39 19.00
N TYR A 210 25.23 -13.43 18.11
CA TYR A 210 23.81 -13.20 18.45
C TYR A 210 22.82 -14.17 17.78
N LEU A 211 23.28 -15.04 16.88
CA LEU A 211 22.46 -16.08 16.24
C LEU A 211 22.72 -17.44 16.89
N GLN A 212 21.70 -18.27 17.02
CA GLN A 212 21.86 -19.68 17.41
C GLN A 212 20.88 -20.56 16.64
N ASN A 213 21.27 -21.79 16.32
CA ASN A 213 20.37 -22.71 15.61
C ASN A 213 19.29 -23.24 16.55
N ILE A 214 18.06 -23.41 16.05
CA ILE A 214 16.99 -23.99 16.85
C ILE A 214 17.38 -25.36 17.44
N GLY A 215 17.12 -25.56 18.73
CA GLY A 215 17.53 -26.75 19.48
C GLY A 215 19.00 -26.79 19.90
N SER A 216 19.81 -25.80 19.50
CA SER A 216 21.15 -25.56 20.04
C SER A 216 21.07 -24.66 21.28
N VAL A 217 21.96 -24.89 22.23
CA VAL A 217 22.23 -23.97 23.35
C VAL A 217 23.50 -23.14 23.13
N GLN A 218 24.20 -23.41 22.02
CA GLN A 218 25.42 -22.71 21.65
C GLN A 218 25.11 -21.72 20.53
N LEU A 219 25.53 -20.46 20.74
CA LEU A 219 25.56 -19.44 19.70
C LEU A 219 26.39 -19.92 18.52
N ARG A 220 26.00 -19.55 17.30
CA ARG A 220 26.82 -19.76 16.12
C ARG A 220 28.19 -19.10 16.34
N GLU A 221 29.22 -19.72 15.80
CA GLU A 221 30.58 -19.19 15.93
C GLU A 221 30.69 -17.91 15.10
N TYR A 222 30.91 -16.79 15.77
CA TYR A 222 31.21 -15.52 15.11
C TYR A 222 32.68 -15.54 14.66
N ASN A 223 32.92 -15.40 13.36
CA ASN A 223 34.26 -15.36 12.81
C ASN A 223 34.39 -14.27 11.75
N GLN A 224 35.08 -13.19 12.12
CA GLN A 224 35.27 -12.02 11.26
C GLN A 224 36.09 -12.28 9.98
N ASN A 225 36.85 -13.38 9.90
CA ASN A 225 37.62 -13.74 8.70
C ASN A 225 36.85 -14.67 7.76
N LEU A 226 35.76 -15.26 8.27
CA LEU A 226 34.92 -16.22 7.56
C LEU A 226 33.49 -15.72 7.48
N TYR A 227 33.28 -14.39 7.57
CA TYR A 227 31.95 -13.78 7.48
C TYR A 227 31.16 -14.45 6.34
N PRO A 228 30.00 -15.02 6.67
CA PRO A 228 29.65 -16.37 6.27
C PRO A 228 28.54 -16.27 5.18
N ASN A 229 27.90 -17.29 4.61
CA ASN A 229 27.68 -18.66 5.04
C ASN A 229 27.32 -18.77 6.53
N ASN A 230 26.28 -18.01 7.00
CA ASN A 230 25.66 -17.96 8.37
C ASN A 230 25.66 -16.65 9.23
N TYR A 231 26.24 -15.51 8.83
CA TYR A 231 26.10 -14.19 9.49
C TYR A 231 26.19 -13.03 8.46
N PRO A 232 25.41 -11.96 8.58
CA PRO A 232 25.63 -10.80 7.74
C PRO A 232 26.91 -10.03 8.16
N TYR A 233 27.53 -9.31 7.22
CA TYR A 233 28.83 -8.64 7.42
C TYR A 233 28.66 -7.18 7.87
N ASN A 234 29.47 -6.74 8.85
CA ASN A 234 29.55 -5.33 9.26
C ASN A 234 31.00 -4.82 9.36
N SER A 235 31.59 -4.50 8.21
CA SER A 235 32.95 -3.93 8.13
C SER A 235 33.13 -2.63 8.93
N PHE A 236 32.08 -1.82 9.02
CA PHE A 236 32.12 -0.52 9.67
C PHE A 236 32.34 -0.65 11.17
N LEU A 237 31.50 -1.43 11.86
CA LEU A 237 31.67 -1.64 13.30
C LEU A 237 32.92 -2.45 13.62
N GLU A 238 33.35 -3.37 12.75
CA GLU A 238 34.64 -4.07 12.93
C GLU A 238 35.81 -3.09 12.89
N SER A 239 35.79 -2.15 11.95
CA SER A 239 36.81 -1.11 11.86
C SER A 239 36.79 -0.22 13.09
N LEU A 240 35.63 0.30 13.51
CA LEU A 240 35.52 1.13 14.71
C LEU A 240 35.99 0.38 15.96
N ASN A 241 35.65 -0.90 16.12
CA ASN A 241 36.04 -1.68 17.29
C ASN A 241 37.45 -2.30 17.20
N SER A 242 38.22 -1.97 16.15
CA SER A 242 39.61 -2.37 16.06
C SER A 242 40.47 -1.69 17.14
N GLU A 243 41.53 -2.38 17.57
CA GLU A 243 42.47 -1.83 18.56
C GLU A 243 43.11 -0.52 18.09
N GLU A 244 43.36 -0.38 16.78
CA GLU A 244 43.91 0.84 16.19
C GLU A 244 42.97 2.04 16.39
N ASN A 245 41.71 1.92 15.99
CA ASN A 245 40.76 3.03 16.06
C ASN A 245 40.36 3.35 17.51
N LEU A 246 40.22 2.34 18.39
CA LEU A 246 40.02 2.57 19.82
C LEU A 246 41.20 3.32 20.48
N ASN A 247 42.43 3.08 20.00
CA ASN A 247 43.60 3.84 20.43
C ASN A 247 43.58 5.27 19.88
N LYS A 248 43.13 5.50 18.63
CA LYS A 248 42.93 6.86 18.09
C LYS A 248 41.93 7.63 18.95
N PHE A 249 40.78 7.03 19.25
CA PHE A 249 39.78 7.63 20.14
C PHE A 249 40.34 7.96 21.52
N SER A 250 41.04 7.01 22.15
CA SER A 250 41.61 7.20 23.49
C SER A 250 42.67 8.31 23.54
N ASN A 251 43.38 8.53 22.42
CA ASN A 251 44.39 9.57 22.29
C ASN A 251 43.84 10.90 21.73
N SER A 252 42.56 10.97 21.37
CA SER A 252 41.91 12.16 20.80
C SER A 252 41.81 13.34 21.77
N GLY A 253 41.89 13.07 23.08
CA GLY A 253 41.67 14.09 24.12
C GLY A 253 40.19 14.41 24.42
N VAL A 254 39.25 13.80 23.68
CA VAL A 254 37.80 14.01 23.87
C VAL A 254 37.35 13.50 25.24
N ARG A 255 36.58 14.31 25.96
CA ARG A 255 35.94 13.96 27.24
C ARG A 255 34.63 13.24 26.95
N VAL A 256 34.48 12.01 27.46
CA VAL A 256 33.29 11.19 27.19
C VAL A 256 32.34 11.13 28.37
N PHE A 257 31.04 11.27 28.08
CA PHE A 257 29.95 10.89 28.96
C PHE A 257 29.07 9.86 28.26
N ASN A 258 29.08 8.61 28.75
CA ASN A 258 28.29 7.56 28.14
C ASN A 258 27.03 7.28 28.97
N VAL A 259 25.87 7.32 28.33
CA VAL A 259 24.57 6.98 28.92
C VAL A 259 24.02 5.76 28.22
N ALA A 260 23.81 4.68 28.97
CA ALA A 260 23.17 3.46 28.49
C ALA A 260 21.77 3.32 29.11
N GLY A 261 20.76 3.09 28.27
CA GLY A 261 19.44 2.70 28.75
C GLY A 261 19.44 1.24 29.22
N ASN A 262 18.79 0.98 30.36
CA ASN A 262 18.50 -0.37 30.82
C ASN A 262 17.20 -0.39 31.64
N ASN A 263 16.15 -0.97 31.09
CA ASN A 263 14.87 -1.11 31.77
C ASN A 263 14.38 -2.56 31.87
N GLY A 264 15.33 -3.49 31.99
CA GLY A 264 15.08 -4.91 32.20
C GLY A 264 15.37 -5.78 30.98
N ASP A 265 15.03 -7.06 31.09
CA ASP A 265 15.28 -8.07 30.05
C ASP A 265 14.22 -8.02 28.95
N ASN A 266 14.34 -7.03 28.07
CA ASN A 266 13.37 -6.74 27.01
C ASN A 266 14.04 -6.36 25.67
N THR A 267 15.36 -6.53 25.57
CA THR A 267 16.13 -6.20 24.36
C THR A 267 16.63 -7.45 23.69
N ILE A 268 16.48 -7.55 22.36
CA ILE A 268 16.89 -8.74 21.61
C ILE A 268 18.37 -9.02 21.87
N GLY A 269 18.66 -10.16 22.49
CA GLY A 269 20.02 -10.61 22.77
C GLY A 269 20.45 -11.74 21.86
N VAL A 270 19.57 -12.73 21.68
CA VAL A 270 19.83 -13.92 20.86
C VAL A 270 18.63 -14.23 19.99
N ILE A 271 18.88 -14.55 18.73
CA ILE A 271 17.86 -14.96 17.77
C ILE A 271 18.06 -16.44 17.45
N ASN A 272 17.06 -17.24 17.78
CA ASN A 272 16.94 -18.62 17.33
C ASN A 272 16.56 -18.62 15.85
N VAL A 273 17.41 -19.23 15.04
CA VAL A 273 17.21 -19.34 13.60
C VAL A 273 17.15 -20.79 13.15
N SER A 274 16.34 -21.05 12.14
CA SER A 274 16.28 -22.39 11.52
C SER A 274 17.61 -22.75 10.83
N SER A 275 17.96 -24.03 10.87
CA SER A 275 19.20 -24.59 10.31
C SER A 275 19.03 -25.17 8.89
N GLY A 276 17.89 -24.89 8.25
CA GLY A 276 17.54 -25.38 6.92
C GLY A 276 18.20 -24.60 5.77
N GLU A 277 17.83 -24.95 4.53
CA GLU A 277 18.19 -24.15 3.35
C GLU A 277 17.78 -22.69 3.55
N PRO A 278 18.60 -21.72 3.13
CA PRO A 278 18.23 -20.31 3.24
C PRO A 278 16.89 -20.07 2.58
N TYR A 279 16.04 -19.28 3.23
CA TYR A 279 14.91 -18.71 2.51
C TYR A 279 15.54 -17.67 1.58
N TYR A 280 15.17 -17.71 0.30
CA TYR A 280 15.65 -16.74 -0.67
C TYR A 280 14.43 -16.02 -1.25
N PRO A 281 14.49 -14.68 -1.40
CA PRO A 281 15.67 -13.84 -1.15
C PRO A 281 15.84 -13.39 0.32
N ILE A 282 14.84 -13.56 1.18
CA ILE A 282 14.84 -13.12 2.59
C ILE A 282 15.32 -14.20 3.55
N TRP A 283 16.00 -13.84 4.64
CA TRP A 283 16.56 -14.78 5.63
C TRP A 283 17.66 -15.70 5.08
N GLU A 284 18.57 -15.11 4.30
CA GLU A 284 19.78 -15.77 3.80
C GLU A 284 20.59 -16.42 4.94
N HIS A 285 20.60 -15.79 6.11
CA HIS A 285 21.34 -16.26 7.28
C HIS A 285 20.47 -17.03 8.29
N GLY A 286 19.21 -17.32 7.96
CA GLY A 286 18.32 -18.19 8.72
C GLY A 286 17.07 -17.48 9.23
N TYR A 287 15.91 -18.11 9.02
CA TYR A 287 14.61 -17.57 9.42
C TYR A 287 14.50 -17.50 10.94
N MET A 288 14.00 -16.36 11.45
CA MET A 288 13.76 -16.14 12.87
C MET A 288 12.61 -17.01 13.38
N GLU A 289 12.90 -17.89 14.32
CA GLU A 289 11.93 -18.80 14.95
C GLU A 289 11.56 -18.34 16.37
N GLU A 290 12.54 -17.85 17.13
CA GLU A 290 12.35 -17.44 18.53
C GLU A 290 13.38 -16.37 18.92
N ILE A 291 13.01 -15.48 19.84
CA ILE A 291 13.85 -14.39 20.33
C ILE A 291 14.04 -14.52 21.83
N PHE A 292 15.30 -14.43 22.28
CA PHE A 292 15.64 -14.31 23.70
C PHE A 292 16.07 -12.89 24.03
N TYR A 293 15.44 -12.34 25.06
CA TYR A 293 15.68 -10.99 25.53
C TYR A 293 16.73 -10.97 26.66
N ILE A 294 17.54 -9.91 26.66
CA ILE A 294 18.54 -9.58 27.68
C ILE A 294 18.38 -8.11 28.09
N SER A 295 19.08 -7.71 29.15
CA SER A 295 19.09 -6.32 29.61
C SER A 295 19.54 -5.32 28.53
N GLY A 296 18.80 -4.22 28.42
CA GLY A 296 19.04 -3.13 27.47
C GLY A 296 17.87 -2.14 27.45
N ASP A 297 17.76 -1.37 26.37
CA ASP A 297 16.80 -0.27 26.23
C ASP A 297 15.65 -0.55 25.24
N LYS A 298 15.33 -1.83 25.02
CA LYS A 298 14.47 -2.42 23.97
C LYS A 298 15.03 -2.42 22.55
N THR A 299 16.15 -1.75 22.30
CA THR A 299 16.79 -1.72 20.97
C THR A 299 18.23 -2.19 21.03
N VAL A 300 19.03 -1.61 21.91
CA VAL A 300 20.46 -1.84 22.05
C VAL A 300 20.74 -2.58 23.35
N PRO A 301 21.34 -3.78 23.29
CA PRO A 301 21.76 -4.48 24.49
C PRO A 301 22.72 -3.66 25.33
N HIS A 302 22.59 -3.73 26.65
CA HIS A 302 23.44 -2.98 27.58
C HIS A 302 24.95 -3.24 27.35
N MET A 303 25.32 -4.48 26.98
CA MET A 303 26.71 -4.85 26.65
C MET A 303 27.27 -4.19 25.37
N SER A 304 26.38 -3.75 24.48
CA SER A 304 26.74 -3.03 23.25
C SER A 304 26.85 -1.53 23.50
N SER A 305 25.99 -0.96 24.35
CA SER A 305 26.00 0.48 24.67
C SER A 305 27.02 0.91 25.73
N SER A 306 27.57 -0.02 26.51
CA SER A 306 28.45 0.31 27.65
C SER A 306 29.95 0.14 27.35
N LEU A 307 30.37 0.42 26.11
CA LEU A 307 31.77 0.27 25.70
C LEU A 307 32.71 1.26 26.42
N PHE A 308 32.28 2.52 26.57
CA PHE A 308 33.08 3.58 27.18
C PHE A 308 32.75 3.79 28.66
N ILE A 309 33.78 3.94 29.49
CA ILE A 309 33.68 4.06 30.95
C ILE A 309 34.14 5.47 31.38
N PRO A 310 33.44 6.12 32.33
CA PRO A 310 32.26 5.65 33.04
C PRO A 310 30.99 5.64 32.18
N THR A 311 30.12 4.66 32.42
CA THR A 311 28.77 4.61 31.84
C THR A 311 27.73 4.88 32.92
N VAL A 312 26.82 5.82 32.68
CA VAL A 312 25.62 6.04 33.49
C VAL A 312 24.50 5.16 32.96
N ILE A 313 23.80 4.48 33.86
CA ILE A 313 22.68 3.61 33.51
C ILE A 313 21.37 4.31 33.83
N GLU A 314 20.58 4.56 32.80
CA GLU A 314 19.26 5.17 32.93
C GLU A 314 18.16 4.13 32.74
N ASN A 315 17.17 4.12 33.63
CA ASN A 315 16.03 3.20 33.55
C ASN A 315 15.01 3.69 32.51
N THR A 316 15.33 3.51 31.23
CA THR A 316 14.60 4.11 30.12
C THR A 316 14.58 3.22 28.87
N ASN A 317 13.62 3.47 27.98
CA ASN A 317 13.63 2.93 26.62
C ASN A 317 14.55 3.76 25.73
N HIS A 318 15.00 3.17 24.62
CA HIS A 318 15.94 3.78 23.66
C HIS A 318 15.53 5.20 23.23
N ASN A 319 14.33 5.36 22.67
CA ASN A 319 13.84 6.65 22.19
C ASN A 319 13.62 7.70 23.29
N GLN A 320 13.55 7.29 24.56
CA GLN A 320 13.33 8.19 25.68
C GLN A 320 14.64 8.63 26.36
N ILE A 321 15.81 8.10 25.94
CA ILE A 321 17.10 8.48 26.53
C ILE A 321 17.35 9.98 26.43
N PRO A 322 17.16 10.68 25.28
CA PRO A 322 17.42 12.12 25.20
C PRO A 322 16.61 12.94 26.21
N THR A 323 15.34 12.58 26.41
CA THR A 323 14.47 13.24 27.41
C THR A 323 14.90 12.87 28.84
N ASN A 324 15.01 11.58 29.15
CA ASN A 324 15.20 11.12 30.53
C ASN A 324 16.61 11.39 31.07
N ALA A 325 17.61 11.52 30.20
CA ALA A 325 18.98 11.86 30.59
C ALA A 325 19.28 13.36 30.51
N GLN A 326 18.31 14.22 30.14
CA GLN A 326 18.53 15.65 29.87
C GLN A 326 19.29 16.38 30.98
N ARG A 327 19.01 16.05 32.24
CA ARG A 327 19.62 16.74 33.38
C ARG A 327 21.08 16.38 33.55
N GLN A 328 21.40 15.10 33.41
CA GLN A 328 22.75 14.56 33.47
C GLN A 328 23.60 15.05 32.29
N ILE A 329 22.99 15.16 31.10
CA ILE A 329 23.63 15.75 29.91
C ILE A 329 24.01 17.20 30.20
N ILE A 330 23.06 18.02 30.67
CA ILE A 330 23.30 19.43 30.98
C ILE A 330 24.31 19.59 32.12
N GLU A 331 24.24 18.77 33.17
CA GLU A 331 25.22 18.78 34.26
C GLU A 331 26.62 18.47 33.75
N TYR A 332 26.75 17.51 32.82
CA TYR A 332 28.04 17.18 32.22
C TYR A 332 28.59 18.32 31.39
N LEU A 333 27.77 18.89 30.50
CA LEU A 333 28.18 19.97 29.60
C LEU A 333 28.52 21.27 30.34
N THR A 334 27.71 21.65 31.33
CA THR A 334 27.79 22.97 31.98
C THR A 334 28.42 22.95 33.38
N GLY A 335 28.60 21.76 33.97
CA GLY A 335 28.95 21.60 35.38
C GLY A 335 27.82 21.93 36.36
N GLN A 336 26.61 22.24 35.88
CA GLN A 336 25.47 22.63 36.71
C GLN A 336 24.25 21.76 36.42
N MET A 337 23.75 21.07 37.45
CA MET A 337 22.53 20.28 37.35
C MET A 337 21.31 21.20 37.20
N PRO A 338 20.51 21.08 36.12
CA PRO A 338 19.34 21.91 35.94
C PRO A 338 18.26 21.56 36.98
N ALA A 339 17.51 22.58 37.39
CA ALA A 339 16.44 22.46 38.38
C ALA A 339 15.11 22.00 37.79
N ILE A 340 14.89 22.25 36.49
CA ILE A 340 13.68 21.94 35.75
C ILE A 340 13.96 20.77 34.82
N GLU A 341 12.98 19.90 34.66
CA GLU A 341 12.97 18.80 33.71
C GLU A 341 11.78 19.02 32.76
N ILE A 342 12.01 18.87 31.46
CA ILE A 342 11.01 19.05 30.42
C ILE A 342 10.49 17.68 29.96
N ASN A 343 9.17 17.52 29.91
CA ASN A 343 8.54 16.27 29.49
C ASN A 343 7.17 16.56 28.87
N ASP A 344 7.17 17.39 27.83
CA ASP A 344 5.96 17.93 27.21
C ASP A 344 5.58 17.18 25.92
N THR A 345 6.51 16.42 25.32
CA THR A 345 6.22 15.60 24.12
C THR A 345 5.27 14.43 24.45
N PRO A 346 4.10 14.31 23.79
CA PRO A 346 3.18 13.20 24.02
C PRO A 346 3.76 11.89 23.49
N GLU A 347 3.46 10.78 24.19
CA GLU A 347 3.78 9.44 23.68
C GLU A 347 2.90 9.13 22.45
N PRO A 348 3.48 8.70 21.32
CA PRO A 348 2.73 8.29 20.14
C PRO A 348 2.06 6.93 20.41
N LYS A 349 0.75 6.95 20.67
CA LYS A 349 -0.04 5.72 20.88
C LYS A 349 -0.61 5.21 19.57
N GLU A 350 -1.06 6.15 18.76
CA GLU A 350 -1.78 5.92 17.52
C GLU A 350 -1.28 6.89 16.47
N ILE A 351 -1.22 6.43 15.23
CA ILE A 351 -0.69 7.18 14.11
C ILE A 351 -1.62 6.94 12.93
N LEU A 352 -2.04 8.03 12.30
CA LEU A 352 -2.67 8.03 10.99
C LEU A 352 -1.66 8.55 9.98
N ALA A 353 -1.47 7.87 8.86
CA ALA A 353 -0.59 8.30 7.80
C ALA A 353 -1.31 8.26 6.45
N VAL A 354 -1.06 9.27 5.63
CA VAL A 354 -1.52 9.34 4.24
C VAL A 354 -0.29 9.51 3.36
N ALA A 355 -0.21 8.74 2.29
CA ALA A 355 0.84 8.89 1.29
C ALA A 355 0.24 8.84 -0.11
N ILE A 356 0.78 9.66 -1.00
CA ILE A 356 0.39 9.69 -2.41
C ILE A 356 1.58 9.24 -3.26
N HIS A 357 1.29 8.48 -4.30
CA HIS A 357 2.23 8.20 -5.39
C HIS A 357 1.76 9.03 -6.58
N SER A 358 2.60 9.96 -7.02
CA SER A 358 2.41 10.88 -8.16
C SER A 358 1.60 10.29 -9.34
N PRO A 359 0.83 11.11 -10.09
CA PRO A 359 0.99 12.57 -10.22
C PRO A 359 -0.12 13.40 -9.56
N ALA A 360 -0.21 13.38 -8.24
CA ALA A 360 -1.13 14.22 -7.48
C ALA A 360 -0.49 14.67 -6.16
N ASP A 361 -0.89 15.84 -5.68
CA ASP A 361 -0.59 16.33 -4.34
C ASP A 361 -1.85 16.27 -3.49
N PHE A 362 -1.73 16.32 -2.15
CA PHE A 362 -2.90 16.19 -1.28
C PHE A 362 -2.98 17.20 -0.13
N VAL A 363 -4.19 17.35 0.41
CA VAL A 363 -4.46 17.95 1.72
C VAL A 363 -5.44 17.08 2.51
N ILE A 364 -5.08 16.82 3.77
CA ILE A 364 -5.95 16.18 4.75
C ILE A 364 -6.73 17.26 5.49
N ILE A 365 -8.03 17.07 5.64
CA ILE A 365 -8.91 17.87 6.48
C ILE A 365 -9.37 16.96 7.63
N SER A 366 -9.10 17.39 8.86
CA SER A 366 -9.46 16.66 10.07
C SER A 366 -10.93 16.91 10.49
N PRO A 367 -11.49 16.11 11.41
CA PRO A 367 -12.85 16.32 11.95
C PRO A 367 -13.11 17.72 12.53
N SER A 368 -12.10 18.36 13.10
CA SER A 368 -12.15 19.74 13.61
C SER A 368 -11.97 20.82 12.52
N GLY A 369 -11.79 20.42 11.26
CA GLY A 369 -11.60 21.30 10.11
C GLY A 369 -10.19 21.85 9.95
N LYS A 370 -9.21 21.29 10.68
CA LYS A 370 -7.78 21.65 10.53
C LYS A 370 -7.19 20.94 9.32
N ARG A 371 -6.25 21.59 8.64
CA ARG A 371 -5.64 21.07 7.40
C ARG A 371 -4.18 20.65 7.58
N LEU A 372 -3.76 19.62 6.85
CA LEU A 372 -2.38 19.15 6.78
C LEU A 372 -2.07 18.69 5.36
N GLY A 373 -1.13 19.34 4.67
CA GLY A 373 -0.80 19.05 3.28
C GLY A 373 -0.56 20.30 2.44
N LYS A 374 -0.77 20.22 1.12
CA LYS A 374 -0.62 21.35 0.20
C LYS A 374 -1.83 22.28 0.21
N ASP A 375 -1.60 23.58 0.32
CA ASP A 375 -2.61 24.59 -0.03
C ASP A 375 -2.64 24.76 -1.56
N PHE A 376 -3.65 24.22 -2.23
CA PHE A 376 -3.78 24.37 -3.69
C PHE A 376 -3.97 25.82 -4.15
N LEU A 377 -4.43 26.74 -3.28
CA LEU A 377 -4.60 28.15 -3.63
C LEU A 377 -3.31 28.96 -3.49
N SER A 378 -2.59 28.76 -2.38
CA SER A 378 -1.38 29.54 -2.09
C SER A 378 -0.09 28.85 -2.54
N ASN A 379 -0.17 27.56 -2.92
CA ASN A 379 0.96 26.69 -3.24
C ASN A 379 2.00 26.67 -2.10
N ALA A 380 1.52 26.44 -0.88
CA ALA A 380 2.32 26.42 0.33
C ALA A 380 1.97 25.21 1.21
N ASN A 381 2.91 24.80 2.07
CA ASN A 381 2.66 23.76 3.06
C ASN A 381 1.72 24.27 4.16
N ILE A 382 0.68 23.51 4.48
CA ILE A 382 -0.22 23.72 5.61
C ILE A 382 0.04 22.66 6.68
N ASN A 383 0.19 23.10 7.92
CA ASN A 383 0.31 22.22 9.09
C ASN A 383 -0.50 22.79 10.27
N GLU A 384 -1.82 22.69 10.20
CA GLU A 384 -2.77 23.18 11.22
C GLU A 384 -3.18 22.08 12.22
N ILE A 385 -2.96 20.81 11.87
CA ILE A 385 -3.26 19.65 12.73
C ILE A 385 -2.16 19.53 13.81
N ASP A 386 -2.57 19.47 15.08
CA ASP A 386 -1.62 19.34 16.18
C ASP A 386 -0.89 17.99 16.09
N TYR A 387 0.43 17.99 16.25
CA TYR A 387 1.28 16.80 16.05
C TYR A 387 1.12 16.16 14.65
N GLY A 388 0.70 16.98 13.68
CA GLY A 388 0.75 16.68 12.26
C GLY A 388 2.14 16.96 11.68
N PHE A 389 2.56 16.10 10.78
CA PHE A 389 3.74 16.25 9.95
C PHE A 389 3.35 16.07 8.48
N TYR A 390 3.91 16.89 7.61
CA TYR A 390 3.76 16.78 6.16
C TYR A 390 5.14 16.96 5.53
N SER A 391 5.50 16.06 4.61
CA SER A 391 6.81 16.08 3.93
C SER A 391 7.00 17.29 3.02
N GLY A 392 5.90 17.89 2.56
CA GLY A 392 5.89 18.81 1.43
C GLY A 392 5.67 18.08 0.11
N PHE A 393 5.37 18.87 -0.92
CA PHE A 393 5.04 18.44 -2.29
C PHE A 393 6.16 18.76 -3.31
N GLU A 394 7.32 19.25 -2.85
CA GLU A 394 8.45 19.57 -3.74
C GLU A 394 9.31 18.34 -4.07
N ASP A 395 9.31 17.35 -3.18
CA ASP A 395 10.09 16.12 -3.27
C ASP A 395 9.20 14.90 -2.99
N GLU A 396 9.57 13.76 -3.57
CA GLU A 396 8.91 12.48 -3.36
C GLU A 396 9.70 11.61 -2.35
N PRO A 397 9.02 10.81 -1.51
CA PRO A 397 7.57 10.64 -1.41
C PRO A 397 6.84 11.81 -0.74
N GLU A 398 5.66 12.16 -1.26
CA GLU A 398 4.71 13.03 -0.55
C GLU A 398 3.87 12.21 0.46
N PHE A 399 3.98 12.55 1.75
CA PHE A 399 3.25 11.89 2.82
C PHE A 399 3.01 12.80 4.03
N ALA A 400 2.01 12.43 4.84
CA ALA A 400 1.65 13.10 6.07
C ALA A 400 1.42 12.07 7.18
N VAL A 401 1.71 12.48 8.40
CA VAL A 401 1.57 11.67 9.62
C VAL A 401 0.88 12.52 10.69
N ILE A 402 -0.14 11.97 11.32
CA ILE A 402 -0.85 12.59 12.45
C ILE A 402 -0.68 11.67 13.65
N ILE A 403 -0.03 12.19 14.70
CA ILE A 403 0.15 11.46 15.95
C ILE A 403 -1.03 11.71 16.87
N ASN A 404 -1.57 10.64 17.45
CA ASN A 404 -2.75 10.65 18.30
C ASN A 404 -3.91 11.43 17.62
N PRO A 405 -4.33 11.00 16.41
CA PRO A 405 -5.36 11.67 15.62
C PRO A 405 -6.68 11.82 16.39
N GLU A 406 -7.44 12.86 16.10
CA GLU A 406 -8.80 13.00 16.64
C GLU A 406 -9.76 12.01 15.97
N GLN A 407 -10.70 11.43 16.70
CA GLN A 407 -11.70 10.53 16.10
C GLN A 407 -12.75 11.31 15.31
N GLY A 408 -13.22 10.74 14.19
CA GLY A 408 -14.30 11.30 13.39
C GLY A 408 -14.06 11.19 11.88
N ASP A 409 -14.78 12.04 11.14
CA ASP A 409 -14.76 12.10 9.68
C ASP A 409 -13.56 12.93 9.19
N TYR A 410 -12.70 12.30 8.40
CA TYR A 410 -11.60 12.93 7.70
C TYR A 410 -11.90 13.01 6.21
N ARG A 411 -11.26 13.97 5.56
CA ARG A 411 -11.25 14.09 4.10
C ARG A 411 -9.82 14.22 3.59
N VAL A 412 -9.52 13.57 2.47
CA VAL A 412 -8.31 13.80 1.68
C VAL A 412 -8.74 14.38 0.34
N GLU A 413 -8.29 15.59 0.05
CA GLU A 413 -8.49 16.23 -1.26
C GLU A 413 -7.20 16.12 -2.06
N LEU A 414 -7.29 15.62 -3.28
CA LEU A 414 -6.19 15.48 -4.22
C LEU A 414 -6.31 16.51 -5.33
N GLN A 415 -5.19 17.02 -5.82
CA GLN A 415 -5.12 17.79 -7.06
C GLN A 415 -4.06 17.20 -7.98
N GLY A 416 -4.43 16.89 -9.22
CA GLY A 416 -3.50 16.33 -10.19
C GLY A 416 -2.40 17.31 -10.58
N THR A 417 -1.14 16.88 -10.48
CA THR A 417 0.04 17.63 -10.93
C THR A 417 0.51 17.23 -12.32
N GLY A 418 -0.10 16.18 -12.88
CA GLY A 418 0.13 15.69 -14.23
C GLY A 418 -0.93 14.66 -14.63
N ASP A 419 -0.77 14.09 -15.82
CA ASP A 419 -1.68 13.06 -16.33
C ASP A 419 -1.11 11.67 -16.05
N GLY A 420 -1.86 10.82 -15.36
CA GLY A 420 -1.43 9.44 -15.12
C GLY A 420 -2.23 8.70 -14.06
N GLU A 421 -1.79 7.47 -13.78
CA GLU A 421 -2.27 6.69 -12.65
C GLU A 421 -1.60 7.19 -11.37
N TYR A 422 -2.39 7.41 -10.32
CA TYR A 422 -1.91 7.72 -8.98
C TYR A 422 -2.34 6.62 -8.01
N LYS A 423 -1.66 6.56 -6.86
CA LYS A 423 -2.04 5.67 -5.76
C LYS A 423 -2.10 6.42 -4.44
N LEU A 424 -3.19 6.27 -3.70
CA LEU A 424 -3.40 6.85 -2.39
C LEU A 424 -3.38 5.74 -1.33
N ASP A 425 -2.46 5.84 -0.37
CA ASP A 425 -2.32 4.91 0.75
C ASP A 425 -2.79 5.62 2.04
N LEU A 426 -3.73 5.00 2.77
CA LEU A 426 -4.16 5.40 4.11
C LEU A 426 -3.78 4.32 5.11
N SER A 427 -2.94 4.66 6.08
CA SER A 427 -2.46 3.73 7.10
C SER A 427 -2.85 4.17 8.50
N TYR A 428 -3.33 3.23 9.31
CA TYR A 428 -3.45 3.38 10.75
C TYR A 428 -2.46 2.43 11.44
N ILE A 429 -1.75 2.97 12.42
CA ILE A 429 -0.77 2.23 13.22
C ILE A 429 -1.01 2.49 14.70
N ASN A 430 -1.04 1.43 15.49
CA ASN A 430 -0.81 1.50 16.92
C ASN A 430 0.17 0.39 17.36
N LYS A 431 0.28 0.15 18.67
CA LYS A 431 1.17 -0.90 19.19
C LYS A 431 0.79 -2.32 18.69
N GLU A 432 -0.49 -2.60 18.51
CA GLU A 432 -1.04 -3.95 18.26
C GLU A 432 -1.39 -4.19 16.79
N LYS A 433 -1.85 -3.17 16.08
CA LYS A 433 -2.38 -3.24 14.72
C LYS A 433 -1.66 -2.28 13.77
N GLU A 434 -1.53 -2.72 12.53
CA GLU A 434 -1.08 -1.94 11.37
C GLU A 434 -2.06 -2.26 10.24
N ILE A 435 -2.83 -1.26 9.82
CA ILE A 435 -3.88 -1.39 8.80
C ILE A 435 -3.53 -0.42 7.70
N THR A 436 -3.59 -0.86 6.44
CA THR A 436 -3.39 0.01 5.28
C THR A 436 -4.50 -0.25 4.27
N LYS A 437 -5.15 0.82 3.83
CA LYS A 437 -6.13 0.87 2.74
C LYS A 437 -5.46 1.56 1.56
N GLU A 438 -5.65 1.02 0.36
CA GLU A 438 -5.03 1.53 -0.85
C GLU A 438 -6.13 1.84 -1.88
N PHE A 439 -6.02 2.98 -2.56
CA PHE A 439 -6.85 3.34 -3.70
C PHE A 439 -5.96 3.63 -4.91
N THR A 440 -6.39 3.23 -6.10
CA THR A 440 -5.69 3.53 -7.36
C THR A 440 -6.67 4.15 -8.34
N GLY A 441 -6.30 5.27 -8.93
CA GLY A 441 -7.12 6.01 -9.88
C GLY A 441 -6.26 6.63 -10.97
N ASN A 442 -6.90 7.19 -11.99
CA ASN A 442 -6.23 8.08 -12.95
C ASN A 442 -6.63 9.51 -12.61
N ILE A 443 -5.72 10.46 -12.80
CA ILE A 443 -5.96 11.88 -12.59
C ILE A 443 -5.31 12.68 -13.73
N GLN A 444 -5.92 13.79 -14.08
CA GLN A 444 -5.39 14.78 -15.03
C GLN A 444 -4.86 16.00 -14.28
N ILE A 445 -4.04 16.80 -14.97
CA ILE A 445 -3.56 18.06 -14.40
C ILE A 445 -4.74 18.97 -13.97
N GLU A 446 -4.67 19.49 -12.74
CA GLU A 446 -5.71 20.30 -12.07
C GLU A 446 -7.04 19.59 -11.81
N GLU A 447 -7.17 18.28 -12.11
CA GLU A 447 -8.34 17.49 -11.71
C GLU A 447 -8.33 17.28 -10.19
N GLU A 448 -9.51 17.34 -9.57
CA GLU A 448 -9.67 17.22 -8.11
C GLU A 448 -10.41 15.92 -7.78
N HIS A 449 -9.81 15.09 -6.93
CA HIS A 449 -10.45 13.89 -6.40
C HIS A 449 -10.52 14.00 -4.87
N ASN A 450 -11.71 13.79 -4.30
CA ASN A 450 -11.90 13.84 -2.85
C ASN A 450 -12.18 12.44 -2.30
N PHE A 451 -11.65 12.15 -1.13
CA PHE A 451 -11.85 10.89 -0.42
C PHE A 451 -12.31 11.18 0.99
N ASP A 452 -13.44 10.61 1.39
CA ASP A 452 -13.89 10.65 2.77
C ASP A 452 -13.53 9.31 3.46
N PHE A 453 -13.09 9.38 4.71
CA PHE A 453 -12.91 8.20 5.55
C PHE A 453 -13.17 8.54 7.02
N ILE A 454 -13.51 7.52 7.81
CA ILE A 454 -13.78 7.64 9.23
C ILE A 454 -12.64 6.96 9.99
N TYR A 455 -12.10 7.66 11.00
CA TYR A 455 -11.26 7.05 12.01
C TYR A 455 -12.00 6.98 13.35
N SER A 456 -12.05 5.79 13.95
CA SER A 456 -12.80 5.51 15.17
C SER A 456 -12.10 4.40 15.96
N GLU A 457 -11.73 4.67 17.22
CA GLU A 457 -11.10 3.67 18.09
C GLU A 457 -12.09 2.57 18.52
N ASP A 458 -13.39 2.85 18.40
CA ASP A 458 -14.47 1.94 18.81
C ASP A 458 -14.81 0.89 17.71
N ASP A 459 -14.34 1.10 16.48
CA ASP A 459 -14.61 0.21 15.34
C ASP A 459 -13.52 -0.87 15.17
N GLU A 460 -13.91 -2.07 14.72
CA GLU A 460 -13.00 -3.21 14.61
C GLU A 460 -11.86 -2.95 13.59
N ASP A 461 -12.20 -2.27 12.49
CA ASP A 461 -11.32 -1.93 11.39
C ASP A 461 -10.53 -0.62 11.62
N LEU A 462 -10.90 0.17 12.64
CA LEU A 462 -10.29 1.45 13.07
C LEU A 462 -10.33 2.59 12.04
N ILE A 463 -10.12 2.29 10.78
CA ILE A 463 -10.27 3.19 9.63
C ILE A 463 -11.22 2.56 8.59
N SER A 464 -12.13 3.35 8.04
CA SER A 464 -13.01 2.91 6.94
C SER A 464 -12.24 2.73 5.63
N GLU A 465 -12.90 2.21 4.59
CA GLU A 465 -12.39 2.30 3.22
C GLU A 465 -12.24 3.77 2.78
N LEU A 466 -11.32 4.02 1.84
CA LEU A 466 -11.20 5.30 1.15
C LEU A 466 -12.29 5.37 0.08
N ILE A 467 -13.34 6.15 0.33
CA ILE A 467 -14.48 6.25 -0.59
C ILE A 467 -14.30 7.52 -1.44
N PRO A 468 -14.11 7.41 -2.77
CA PRO A 468 -14.05 8.58 -3.63
C PRO A 468 -15.41 9.32 -3.64
N GLU A 469 -15.38 10.64 -3.67
CA GLU A 469 -16.58 11.47 -3.83
C GLU A 469 -17.11 11.34 -5.25
N ASP A 470 -17.99 10.37 -5.46
CA ASP A 470 -18.67 10.15 -6.72
C ASP A 470 -20.14 9.80 -6.44
N ASN A 471 -21.04 10.49 -7.15
CA ASN A 471 -22.50 10.33 -7.03
C ASN A 471 -23.13 9.93 -8.38
N VAL A 472 -22.32 9.54 -9.37
CA VAL A 472 -22.75 9.19 -10.72
C VAL A 472 -22.71 7.68 -10.87
N PRO A 473 -23.87 7.01 -10.99
CA PRO A 473 -23.89 5.56 -11.21
C PRO A 473 -23.23 5.15 -12.53
N PRO A 474 -22.67 3.93 -12.59
CA PRO A 474 -22.05 3.39 -13.79
C PRO A 474 -23.03 3.27 -14.96
N VAL A 475 -22.52 3.39 -16.18
CA VAL A 475 -23.29 3.20 -17.41
C VAL A 475 -23.13 1.78 -17.92
N ILE A 476 -24.25 1.09 -18.13
CA ILE A 476 -24.29 -0.31 -18.61
C ILE A 476 -24.96 -0.38 -19.99
N THR A 477 -24.33 -1.06 -20.94
CA THR A 477 -24.90 -1.36 -22.25
C THR A 477 -24.84 -2.86 -22.50
N ILE A 478 -25.99 -3.49 -22.78
CA ILE A 478 -26.08 -4.89 -23.18
C ILE A 478 -26.10 -4.96 -24.71
N ASN A 479 -25.06 -5.54 -25.30
CA ASN A 479 -24.90 -5.69 -26.75
C ASN A 479 -25.55 -7.00 -27.26
N ASN A 480 -25.54 -8.06 -26.44
CA ASN A 480 -26.24 -9.31 -26.71
C ASN A 480 -26.66 -9.97 -25.37
N PRO A 481 -27.89 -10.49 -25.24
CA PRO A 481 -28.96 -10.57 -26.26
C PRO A 481 -29.60 -9.21 -26.55
N MET A 482 -30.22 -9.09 -27.72
CA MET A 482 -31.07 -7.95 -28.08
C MET A 482 -32.51 -8.17 -27.63
N GLU A 483 -33.26 -7.08 -27.43
CA GLU A 483 -34.67 -7.13 -27.04
C GLU A 483 -35.51 -7.98 -28.00
N SER A 484 -36.25 -8.93 -27.44
CA SER A 484 -37.08 -9.92 -28.15
C SER A 484 -36.30 -10.82 -29.14
N GLN A 485 -34.98 -10.95 -28.99
CA GLN A 485 -34.19 -11.89 -29.79
C GLN A 485 -34.56 -13.33 -29.43
N GLN A 486 -34.67 -14.18 -30.46
CA GLN A 486 -34.99 -15.60 -30.28
C GLN A 486 -33.73 -16.46 -30.36
N TYR A 487 -33.60 -17.38 -29.41
CA TYR A 487 -32.55 -18.41 -29.38
C TYR A 487 -33.18 -19.78 -29.42
N LEU A 488 -32.51 -20.73 -30.08
CA LEU A 488 -32.96 -22.11 -30.01
C LEU A 488 -32.61 -22.68 -28.63
N HIS A 489 -33.50 -23.47 -28.05
CA HIS A 489 -33.26 -24.17 -26.78
C HIS A 489 -31.98 -25.04 -26.78
N SER A 490 -31.52 -25.46 -27.96
CA SER A 490 -30.29 -26.23 -28.12
C SER A 490 -29.01 -25.38 -28.26
N GLU A 491 -29.13 -24.04 -28.21
CA GLU A 491 -28.02 -23.10 -28.33
C GLU A 491 -27.50 -22.65 -26.96
N ASN A 492 -26.32 -22.04 -26.99
CA ASN A 492 -25.80 -21.29 -25.86
C ASN A 492 -26.04 -19.79 -26.08
N LEU A 493 -26.47 -19.09 -25.04
CA LEU A 493 -26.50 -17.64 -24.98
C LEU A 493 -25.08 -17.11 -24.68
N ILE A 494 -24.56 -16.25 -25.56
CA ILE A 494 -23.31 -15.53 -25.35
C ILE A 494 -23.64 -14.10 -24.95
N ILE A 495 -23.50 -13.76 -23.69
CA ILE A 495 -23.75 -12.42 -23.16
C ILE A 495 -22.59 -11.50 -23.55
N ASP A 496 -22.92 -10.38 -24.17
CA ASP A 496 -21.99 -9.30 -24.51
C ASP A 496 -22.52 -8.00 -23.92
N TYR A 497 -21.70 -7.32 -23.13
CA TYR A 497 -22.04 -6.08 -22.46
C TYR A 497 -20.79 -5.23 -22.20
N THR A 498 -21.01 -3.94 -21.97
CA THR A 498 -20.01 -3.01 -21.46
C THR A 498 -20.54 -2.31 -20.22
N ALA A 499 -19.71 -2.15 -19.20
CA ALA A 499 -19.95 -1.29 -18.05
C ALA A 499 -18.79 -0.32 -17.92
N THR A 500 -19.09 0.97 -17.80
CA THR A 500 -18.09 2.03 -17.66
C THR A 500 -18.54 3.00 -16.59
N ASP A 501 -17.59 3.49 -15.82
CA ASP A 501 -17.78 4.65 -14.96
C ASP A 501 -16.60 5.60 -15.17
N ASP A 502 -16.90 6.88 -15.33
CA ASP A 502 -15.93 7.91 -15.72
C ASP A 502 -15.26 8.59 -14.49
N PHE A 503 -15.74 8.32 -13.26
CA PHE A 503 -15.29 9.00 -12.04
C PHE A 503 -14.53 8.05 -11.10
N SER A 504 -15.23 7.10 -10.49
CA SER A 504 -14.66 6.16 -9.53
C SER A 504 -14.28 4.82 -10.16
N GLY A 505 -14.77 4.51 -11.36
CA GLY A 505 -14.50 3.25 -12.05
C GLY A 505 -15.34 2.09 -11.52
N ILE A 506 -15.31 0.92 -12.17
CA ILE A 506 -16.18 -0.22 -11.83
C ILE A 506 -15.58 -1.08 -10.71
N ALA A 507 -16.31 -1.22 -9.60
CA ALA A 507 -15.94 -2.10 -8.49
C ALA A 507 -16.39 -3.54 -8.71
N ASN A 508 -17.66 -3.75 -9.11
CA ASN A 508 -18.20 -5.08 -9.31
C ASN A 508 -19.29 -5.13 -10.39
N ILE A 509 -19.49 -6.33 -10.97
CA ILE A 509 -20.54 -6.63 -11.93
C ILE A 509 -21.24 -7.94 -11.54
N ILE A 510 -22.57 -7.94 -11.58
CA ILE A 510 -23.43 -9.09 -11.32
C ILE A 510 -24.26 -9.37 -12.57
N ILE A 511 -24.11 -10.57 -13.12
CA ILE A 511 -24.92 -11.07 -14.24
C ILE A 511 -26.01 -11.97 -13.68
N ASN A 512 -27.28 -11.64 -13.94
CA ASN A 512 -28.44 -12.38 -13.45
C ASN A 512 -29.36 -12.77 -14.60
N LEU A 513 -29.63 -14.07 -14.76
CA LEU A 513 -30.61 -14.61 -15.70
C LEU A 513 -31.72 -15.34 -14.93
N ASP A 514 -32.96 -14.87 -15.06
CA ASP A 514 -34.16 -15.42 -14.39
C ASP A 514 -34.03 -15.59 -12.86
N ASN A 515 -33.41 -14.62 -12.20
CA ASN A 515 -33.09 -14.61 -10.76
C ASN A 515 -31.94 -15.55 -10.34
N GLN A 516 -31.15 -16.04 -11.28
CA GLN A 516 -29.94 -16.81 -11.02
C GLN A 516 -28.68 -16.04 -11.42
N VAL A 517 -27.70 -15.96 -10.51
CA VAL A 517 -26.43 -15.24 -10.73
C VAL A 517 -25.41 -16.12 -11.44
N PHE A 518 -24.67 -15.54 -12.39
CA PHE A 518 -23.64 -16.19 -13.19
C PHE A 518 -22.30 -15.46 -13.13
N SER A 519 -21.20 -16.24 -13.17
CA SER A 519 -19.83 -15.74 -13.33
C SER A 519 -19.28 -15.92 -14.76
N THR A 520 -20.11 -16.43 -15.68
CA THR A 520 -19.77 -16.70 -17.08
C THR A 520 -20.72 -15.95 -17.99
N THR A 521 -20.22 -15.53 -19.15
CA THR A 521 -21.03 -14.95 -20.23
C THR A 521 -21.57 -15.98 -21.21
N ASN A 522 -21.20 -17.26 -21.07
CA ASN A 522 -21.69 -18.34 -21.93
C ASN A 522 -22.64 -19.24 -21.13
N ILE A 523 -23.94 -19.13 -21.39
CA ILE A 523 -25.00 -19.85 -20.69
C ILE A 523 -25.65 -20.87 -21.63
N ASP A 524 -25.80 -22.10 -21.15
CA ASP A 524 -26.39 -23.19 -21.91
C ASP A 524 -27.91 -23.22 -21.74
N LEU A 525 -28.65 -22.86 -22.80
CA LEU A 525 -30.11 -22.71 -22.74
C LEU A 525 -30.85 -24.05 -22.65
N PHE A 526 -30.17 -25.17 -22.83
CA PHE A 526 -30.76 -26.51 -22.72
C PHE A 526 -31.32 -26.81 -21.32
N TYR A 527 -30.88 -26.08 -20.30
CA TYR A 527 -31.34 -26.21 -18.91
C TYR A 527 -32.41 -25.18 -18.52
N TYR A 528 -32.91 -24.41 -19.49
CA TYR A 528 -33.90 -23.35 -19.28
C TYR A 528 -35.24 -23.71 -19.93
N ASP A 529 -36.32 -23.16 -19.37
CA ASP A 529 -37.65 -23.33 -19.96
C ASP A 529 -37.76 -22.60 -21.31
N LEU A 530 -38.74 -22.99 -22.13
CA LEU A 530 -39.07 -22.23 -23.33
C LEU A 530 -39.90 -20.99 -22.97
N GLY A 531 -39.72 -19.91 -23.72
CA GLY A 531 -40.46 -18.65 -23.54
C GLY A 531 -39.56 -17.47 -23.23
N GLU A 532 -40.15 -16.41 -22.64
CA GLU A 532 -39.46 -15.17 -22.30
C GLU A 532 -38.52 -15.37 -21.09
N HIS A 533 -37.29 -14.91 -21.23
CA HIS A 533 -36.27 -14.83 -20.20
C HIS A 533 -35.83 -13.39 -19.98
N ILE A 534 -35.38 -13.10 -18.77
CA ILE A 534 -34.92 -11.77 -18.38
C ILE A 534 -33.45 -11.84 -17.98
N LEU A 535 -32.59 -11.15 -18.74
CA LEU A 535 -31.21 -10.90 -18.36
C LEU A 535 -31.12 -9.52 -17.71
N ASN A 536 -30.61 -9.47 -16.49
CA ASN A 536 -30.29 -8.25 -15.75
C ASN A 536 -28.78 -8.21 -15.46
N ILE A 537 -28.13 -7.10 -15.82
CA ILE A 537 -26.75 -6.82 -15.46
C ILE A 537 -26.75 -5.64 -14.50
N THR A 538 -26.21 -5.86 -13.30
CA THR A 538 -25.98 -4.80 -12.30
C THR A 538 -24.49 -4.52 -12.23
N ALA A 539 -24.11 -3.24 -12.21
CA ALA A 539 -22.75 -2.80 -11.94
C ALA A 539 -22.76 -1.83 -10.76
N ALA A 540 -21.76 -1.91 -9.91
CA ALA A 540 -21.47 -0.92 -8.89
C ALA A 540 -20.08 -0.32 -9.13
N ASP A 541 -19.95 0.97 -8.90
CA ASP A 541 -18.68 1.70 -8.97
C ASP A 541 -17.92 1.66 -7.62
N ASN A 542 -16.74 2.26 -7.56
CA ASN A 542 -15.92 2.29 -6.33
C ASN A 542 -16.44 3.29 -5.27
N ALA A 543 -17.43 4.13 -5.60
CA ALA A 543 -18.15 4.99 -4.66
C ALA A 543 -19.49 4.39 -4.20
N GLU A 544 -19.70 3.10 -4.46
CA GLU A 544 -20.92 2.34 -4.13
C GLU A 544 -22.20 2.80 -4.84
N ASN A 545 -22.11 3.66 -5.87
CA ASN A 545 -23.28 3.88 -6.72
C ASN A 545 -23.52 2.66 -7.59
N SER A 546 -24.79 2.38 -7.88
CA SER A 546 -25.17 1.19 -8.65
C SER A 546 -26.16 1.51 -9.75
N ALA A 547 -26.01 0.79 -10.86
CA ALA A 547 -26.93 0.81 -11.98
C ALA A 547 -27.28 -0.61 -12.40
N SER A 548 -28.44 -0.77 -13.02
CA SER A 548 -28.87 -2.03 -13.63
C SER A 548 -29.40 -1.79 -15.03
N ALA A 549 -29.05 -2.69 -15.96
CA ALA A 549 -29.63 -2.78 -17.28
C ALA A 549 -30.34 -4.12 -17.44
N GLU A 550 -31.49 -4.11 -18.12
CA GLU A 550 -32.30 -5.30 -18.36
C GLU A 550 -32.55 -5.46 -19.86
N VAL A 551 -32.55 -6.71 -20.34
CA VAL A 551 -33.02 -7.07 -21.68
C VAL A 551 -33.81 -8.37 -21.63
N LYS A 552 -34.86 -8.45 -22.46
CA LYS A 552 -35.69 -9.64 -22.60
C LYS A 552 -35.39 -10.38 -23.88
N PHE A 553 -35.27 -11.70 -23.81
CA PHE A 553 -35.12 -12.56 -24.98
C PHE A 553 -36.02 -13.80 -24.87
N GLU A 554 -36.16 -14.56 -25.94
CA GLU A 554 -37.02 -15.75 -25.97
C GLU A 554 -36.22 -17.00 -26.32
N THR A 555 -36.41 -18.07 -25.55
CA THR A 555 -35.92 -19.41 -25.92
C THR A 555 -37.04 -20.17 -26.62
N ILE A 556 -36.78 -20.63 -27.84
CA ILE A 556 -37.77 -21.26 -28.71
C ILE A 556 -37.36 -22.69 -29.10
N ALA A 557 -38.35 -23.51 -29.45
CA ALA A 557 -38.13 -24.84 -30.00
C ALA A 557 -38.61 -24.94 -31.45
N ASN A 558 -37.77 -25.51 -32.32
CA ASN A 558 -38.17 -25.92 -33.66
C ASN A 558 -37.81 -27.40 -33.87
N ILE A 559 -38.25 -28.00 -34.99
CA ILE A 559 -38.03 -29.44 -35.22
C ILE A 559 -36.53 -29.80 -35.20
N ALA A 560 -35.66 -28.92 -35.68
CA ALA A 560 -34.22 -29.16 -35.69
C ALA A 560 -33.61 -29.08 -34.29
N SER A 561 -33.95 -28.06 -33.48
CA SER A 561 -33.47 -27.95 -32.09
C SER A 561 -34.00 -29.08 -31.23
N THR A 562 -35.28 -29.47 -31.39
CA THR A 562 -35.85 -30.64 -30.69
C THR A 562 -35.09 -31.94 -31.03
N ILE A 563 -34.65 -32.11 -32.28
CA ILE A 563 -33.81 -33.26 -32.64
C ILE A 563 -32.44 -33.19 -31.95
N GLN A 564 -31.82 -32.01 -31.88
CA GLN A 564 -30.54 -31.79 -31.19
C GLN A 564 -30.67 -32.06 -29.68
N ASP A 565 -31.76 -31.61 -29.05
CA ASP A 565 -32.04 -31.87 -27.65
C ASP A 565 -32.19 -33.37 -27.40
N ILE A 566 -32.93 -34.10 -28.24
CA ILE A 566 -33.05 -35.56 -28.12
C ILE A 566 -31.70 -36.27 -28.31
N GLU A 567 -30.84 -35.78 -29.22
CA GLU A 567 -29.47 -36.26 -29.35
C GLU A 567 -28.67 -36.04 -28.06
N ARG A 568 -28.77 -34.84 -27.48
CA ARG A 568 -28.09 -34.44 -26.25
C ARG A 568 -28.56 -35.23 -25.02
N ILE A 569 -29.87 -35.35 -24.83
CA ILE A 569 -30.50 -36.17 -23.77
C ILE A 569 -29.99 -37.62 -23.84
N TYR A 570 -29.82 -38.18 -25.04
CA TYR A 570 -29.22 -39.51 -25.18
C TYR A 570 -27.74 -39.54 -24.77
N ASN A 571 -26.96 -38.53 -25.15
CA ASN A 571 -25.54 -38.46 -24.79
C ASN A 571 -25.32 -38.21 -23.28
N LEU A 572 -26.30 -37.63 -22.59
CA LEU A 572 -26.35 -37.48 -21.13
C LEU A 572 -26.83 -38.76 -20.40
N ASP A 573 -27.03 -39.87 -21.12
CA ASP A 573 -27.59 -41.13 -20.62
C ASP A 573 -29.02 -41.03 -20.06
N TRP A 574 -29.74 -39.94 -20.35
CA TRP A 574 -31.13 -39.74 -19.94
C TRP A 574 -32.10 -40.57 -20.77
N ILE A 575 -31.72 -40.97 -21.99
CA ILE A 575 -32.39 -42.01 -22.79
C ILE A 575 -31.54 -43.29 -22.74
N SER A 576 -32.07 -44.37 -22.14
CA SER A 576 -31.29 -45.58 -21.87
C SER A 576 -30.99 -46.45 -23.10
N LYS A 577 -31.66 -46.23 -24.23
CA LYS A 577 -31.49 -47.07 -25.44
C LYS A 577 -31.48 -46.26 -26.74
N LYS A 578 -30.52 -46.56 -27.61
CA LYS A 578 -30.39 -45.94 -28.94
C LYS A 578 -31.65 -46.03 -29.80
N ASN A 579 -32.39 -47.15 -29.72
CA ASN A 579 -33.61 -47.34 -30.50
C ASN A 579 -34.75 -46.39 -30.07
N VAL A 580 -34.78 -45.99 -28.79
CA VAL A 580 -35.78 -45.04 -28.26
C VAL A 580 -35.57 -43.66 -28.89
N LYS A 581 -34.35 -43.12 -28.79
CA LYS A 581 -33.92 -41.90 -29.49
C LYS A 581 -34.25 -41.95 -30.99
N GLN A 582 -33.88 -43.04 -31.67
CA GLN A 582 -34.09 -43.17 -33.11
C GLN A 582 -35.57 -43.09 -33.51
N VAL A 583 -36.47 -43.68 -32.71
CA VAL A 583 -37.92 -43.60 -32.97
C VAL A 583 -38.40 -42.14 -32.90
N LEU A 584 -38.01 -41.40 -31.85
CA LEU A 584 -38.42 -40.00 -31.67
C LEU A 584 -37.88 -39.11 -32.80
N ILE A 585 -36.58 -39.21 -33.11
CA ILE A 585 -35.95 -38.42 -34.19
C ILE A 585 -36.55 -38.74 -35.56
N VAL A 586 -36.81 -40.01 -35.88
CA VAL A 586 -37.40 -40.39 -37.18
C VAL A 586 -38.78 -39.77 -37.35
N LYS A 587 -39.59 -39.71 -36.28
CA LYS A 587 -40.91 -39.09 -36.33
C LYS A 587 -40.84 -37.58 -36.60
N LEU A 588 -39.92 -36.88 -35.94
CA LEU A 588 -39.66 -35.46 -36.20
C LEU A 588 -39.16 -35.22 -37.62
N LYS A 589 -38.27 -36.07 -38.15
CA LYS A 589 -37.81 -35.98 -39.55
C LYS A 589 -38.94 -36.22 -40.55
N VAL A 590 -39.86 -37.15 -40.27
CA VAL A 590 -41.04 -37.40 -41.12
C VAL A 590 -41.99 -36.19 -41.09
N LEU A 591 -42.17 -35.58 -39.92
CA LEU A 591 -42.94 -34.34 -39.78
C LEU A 591 -42.31 -33.23 -40.64
N GLN A 592 -41.02 -32.93 -40.45
CA GLN A 592 -40.31 -31.91 -41.24
C GLN A 592 -40.43 -32.16 -42.75
N ALA A 593 -40.14 -33.38 -43.21
CA ALA A 593 -40.19 -33.71 -44.63
C ALA A 593 -41.60 -33.53 -45.23
N ARG A 594 -42.64 -33.70 -44.43
CA ARG A 594 -44.02 -33.48 -44.89
C ARG A 594 -44.39 -32.00 -44.90
N LEU A 595 -43.95 -31.22 -43.92
CA LEU A 595 -44.11 -29.76 -43.92
C LEU A 595 -43.44 -29.14 -45.15
N ASP A 596 -42.24 -29.57 -45.50
CA ASP A 596 -41.55 -29.12 -46.71
C ASP A 596 -42.37 -29.38 -48.00
N ILE A 597 -43.16 -30.46 -48.03
CA ILE A 597 -44.08 -30.77 -49.14
C ILE A 597 -45.27 -29.80 -49.14
N PHE A 598 -45.86 -29.50 -47.98
CA PHE A 598 -46.95 -28.54 -47.87
C PHE A 598 -46.51 -27.16 -48.32
N VAL A 599 -45.35 -26.67 -47.86
CA VAL A 599 -44.74 -25.40 -48.29
C VAL A 599 -44.60 -25.35 -49.82
N LYS A 600 -44.00 -26.37 -50.44
CA LYS A 600 -43.84 -26.44 -51.90
C LYS A 600 -45.18 -26.45 -52.65
N GLN A 601 -46.19 -27.11 -52.10
CA GLN A 601 -47.54 -27.14 -52.69
C GLN A 601 -48.22 -25.77 -52.59
N LYS A 602 -48.14 -25.09 -51.44
CA LYS A 602 -48.66 -23.73 -51.25
C LYS A 602 -48.00 -22.74 -52.21
N GLU A 603 -46.67 -22.73 -52.29
CA GLU A 603 -45.94 -21.90 -53.24
C GLU A 603 -46.35 -22.15 -54.70
N THR A 604 -46.55 -23.41 -55.07
CA THR A 604 -46.98 -23.78 -56.43
C THR A 604 -48.38 -23.24 -56.71
N ILE A 605 -49.29 -23.32 -55.75
CA ILE A 605 -50.66 -22.78 -55.86
C ILE A 605 -50.61 -21.26 -56.02
N GLU A 606 -49.84 -20.55 -55.20
CA GLU A 606 -49.68 -19.10 -55.29
C GLU A 606 -49.05 -18.66 -56.62
N LYS A 607 -47.97 -19.33 -57.06
CA LYS A 607 -47.34 -19.08 -58.37
C LYS A 607 -48.33 -19.29 -59.53
N LEU A 608 -49.21 -20.30 -59.45
CA LEU A 608 -50.24 -20.54 -60.46
C LEU A 608 -51.34 -19.49 -60.41
N LYS A 609 -51.79 -19.10 -59.21
CA LYS A 609 -52.77 -18.03 -58.99
C LYS A 609 -52.29 -16.71 -59.60
N GLN A 610 -51.05 -16.31 -59.29
CA GLN A 610 -50.45 -15.10 -59.84
C GLN A 610 -50.37 -15.13 -61.38
N LYS A 611 -49.92 -16.25 -61.96
CA LYS A 611 -49.90 -16.44 -63.42
C LYS A 611 -51.26 -16.31 -64.08
N ILE A 612 -52.35 -16.67 -63.40
CA ILE A 612 -53.71 -16.49 -63.92
C ILE A 612 -54.13 -15.02 -63.86
N LEU A 613 -53.84 -14.33 -62.76
CA LEU A 613 -54.15 -12.92 -62.58
C LEU A 613 -53.44 -12.04 -63.63
N ASP A 614 -52.17 -12.35 -63.91
CA ASP A 614 -51.35 -11.61 -64.89
C ASP A 614 -51.70 -11.91 -66.36
N ASN A 615 -52.56 -12.91 -66.63
CA ASN A 615 -52.83 -13.37 -67.99
C ASN A 615 -53.79 -12.43 -68.73
N THR A 616 -53.27 -11.63 -69.66
CA THR A 616 -54.03 -10.65 -70.45
C THR A 616 -55.08 -11.25 -71.40
N LYS A 617 -55.07 -12.57 -71.64
CA LYS A 617 -56.02 -13.25 -72.54
C LYS A 617 -57.27 -13.77 -71.84
N ILE A 618 -57.31 -13.78 -70.51
CA ILE A 618 -58.45 -14.26 -69.71
C ILE A 618 -59.31 -13.06 -69.31
N LYS A 619 -60.64 -13.17 -69.46
CA LYS A 619 -61.58 -12.13 -69.00
C LYS A 619 -61.48 -11.94 -67.49
N GLU A 620 -61.52 -10.70 -67.03
CA GLU A 620 -61.31 -10.34 -65.62
C GLU A 620 -62.26 -11.09 -64.66
N SER A 621 -63.54 -11.24 -65.02
CA SER A 621 -64.52 -12.01 -64.23
C SER A 621 -64.18 -13.51 -64.11
N HIS A 622 -63.49 -14.08 -65.10
CA HIS A 622 -63.03 -15.47 -65.04
C HIS A 622 -61.72 -15.59 -64.24
N LYS A 623 -60.84 -14.58 -64.27
CA LYS A 623 -59.64 -14.56 -63.43
C LYS A 623 -60.00 -14.54 -61.95
N GLN A 624 -60.93 -13.68 -61.54
CA GLN A 624 -61.40 -13.57 -60.16
C GLN A 624 -61.97 -14.92 -59.67
N LYS A 625 -62.82 -15.57 -60.47
CA LYS A 625 -63.38 -16.90 -60.14
C LYS A 625 -62.31 -17.99 -60.03
N LEU A 626 -61.26 -17.95 -60.85
CA LEU A 626 -60.15 -18.89 -60.78
C LEU A 626 -59.24 -18.62 -59.58
N ALA A 627 -58.99 -17.36 -59.24
CA ALA A 627 -58.27 -16.96 -58.03
C ALA A 627 -58.99 -17.44 -56.77
N GLU A 628 -60.31 -17.24 -56.67
CA GLU A 628 -61.13 -17.78 -55.57
C GLU A 628 -61.04 -19.31 -55.43
N ASN A 629 -60.90 -20.04 -56.55
CA ASN A 629 -60.71 -21.49 -56.51
C ASN A 629 -59.31 -21.88 -55.99
N PHE A 630 -58.29 -21.08 -56.29
CA PHE A 630 -56.95 -21.29 -55.71
C PHE A 630 -56.94 -20.95 -54.22
N ASP A 631 -57.62 -19.89 -53.79
CA ASP A 631 -57.75 -19.54 -52.37
C ASP A 631 -58.44 -20.65 -51.57
N LYS A 632 -59.54 -21.19 -52.08
CA LYS A 632 -60.21 -22.36 -51.47
C LYS A 632 -59.30 -23.59 -51.41
N ARG A 633 -58.45 -23.77 -52.42
CA ARG A 633 -57.49 -24.88 -52.46
C ARG A 633 -56.37 -24.68 -51.44
N LEU A 634 -55.89 -23.44 -51.27
CA LEU A 634 -54.89 -23.06 -50.29
C LEU A 634 -55.44 -23.27 -48.87
N GLN A 635 -56.64 -22.77 -48.59
CA GLN A 635 -57.32 -22.95 -47.30
C GLN A 635 -57.53 -24.44 -46.95
N LYS A 636 -57.92 -25.26 -47.93
CA LYS A 636 -58.04 -26.71 -47.73
C LYS A 636 -56.68 -27.36 -47.46
N LEU A 637 -55.61 -26.84 -48.03
CA LEU A 637 -54.26 -27.36 -47.84
C LEU A 637 -53.73 -27.00 -46.45
N GLU A 638 -53.98 -25.77 -45.97
CA GLU A 638 -53.71 -25.33 -44.59
C GLU A 638 -54.43 -26.24 -43.59
N GLN A 639 -55.74 -26.48 -43.76
CA GLN A 639 -56.47 -27.42 -42.89
C GLN A 639 -55.92 -28.87 -42.91
N GLN A 640 -55.32 -29.30 -44.03
CA GLN A 640 -54.69 -30.62 -44.13
C GLN A 640 -53.34 -30.65 -43.42
N GLU A 641 -52.61 -29.54 -43.44
CA GLU A 641 -51.35 -29.36 -42.74
C GLU A 641 -51.57 -29.33 -41.23
N ASP A 642 -52.48 -28.49 -40.71
CA ASP A 642 -52.79 -28.42 -39.27
C ASP A 642 -53.18 -29.79 -38.72
N LYS A 643 -54.06 -30.49 -39.43
CA LYS A 643 -54.50 -31.85 -39.05
C LYS A 643 -53.36 -32.87 -39.10
N PHE A 644 -52.39 -32.68 -40.00
CA PHE A 644 -51.22 -33.54 -40.08
C PHE A 644 -50.21 -33.24 -38.96
N ILE A 645 -49.97 -31.97 -38.64
CA ILE A 645 -49.13 -31.52 -37.52
C ILE A 645 -49.67 -32.12 -36.23
N GLU A 646 -50.93 -31.86 -35.89
CA GLU A 646 -51.54 -32.34 -34.64
C GLU A 646 -51.43 -33.86 -34.52
N LYS A 647 -51.82 -34.59 -35.58
CA LYS A 647 -51.74 -36.05 -35.58
C LYS A 647 -50.30 -36.55 -35.44
N SER A 648 -49.32 -35.85 -36.02
CA SER A 648 -47.92 -36.26 -35.95
C SER A 648 -47.34 -36.04 -34.55
N LEU A 649 -47.63 -34.88 -33.94
CA LEU A 649 -47.21 -34.54 -32.58
C LEU A 649 -47.91 -35.41 -31.54
N GLU A 650 -49.22 -35.67 -31.65
CA GLU A 650 -49.92 -36.65 -30.78
C GLU A 650 -49.27 -38.04 -30.84
N ASN A 651 -48.86 -38.48 -32.04
CA ASN A 651 -48.22 -39.79 -32.19
C ASN A 651 -46.79 -39.80 -31.65
N LEU A 652 -46.09 -38.67 -31.67
CA LEU A 652 -44.77 -38.52 -31.06
C LEU A 652 -44.89 -38.54 -29.53
N GLU A 653 -45.81 -37.76 -28.97
CA GLU A 653 -46.14 -37.70 -27.54
C GLU A 653 -46.55 -39.08 -27.00
N LYS A 654 -47.41 -39.83 -27.71
CA LYS A 654 -47.80 -41.19 -27.30
C LYS A 654 -46.60 -42.13 -27.14
N ASP A 655 -45.61 -42.03 -28.03
CA ASP A 655 -44.39 -42.84 -27.92
C ASP A 655 -43.48 -42.33 -26.80
N LEU A 656 -43.34 -41.01 -26.64
CA LEU A 656 -42.61 -40.40 -25.53
C LEU A 656 -43.16 -40.88 -24.17
N ASN A 657 -44.47 -40.76 -23.95
CA ASN A 657 -45.15 -41.20 -22.73
C ASN A 657 -44.95 -42.70 -22.49
N LYS A 658 -44.97 -43.51 -23.55
CA LYS A 658 -44.72 -44.96 -23.46
C LYS A 658 -43.27 -45.26 -23.08
N PHE A 659 -42.30 -44.49 -23.55
CA PHE A 659 -40.90 -44.68 -23.21
C PHE A 659 -40.60 -44.24 -21.78
N TYR A 660 -41.16 -43.10 -21.35
CA TYR A 660 -41.07 -42.61 -19.98
C TYR A 660 -41.70 -43.59 -18.97
N ASN A 661 -42.92 -44.08 -19.22
CA ASN A 661 -43.60 -45.09 -18.38
C ASN A 661 -42.86 -46.44 -18.28
N LYS A 662 -41.89 -46.69 -19.17
CA LYS A 662 -41.03 -47.88 -19.16
C LYS A 662 -39.65 -47.61 -18.59
N GLU A 663 -39.45 -46.45 -17.98
CA GLU A 663 -38.18 -45.99 -17.41
C GLU A 663 -37.06 -46.00 -18.47
N MET A 664 -37.42 -45.77 -19.74
CA MET A 664 -36.45 -45.66 -20.83
C MET A 664 -35.95 -44.23 -21.04
N ILE A 665 -36.62 -43.26 -20.42
CA ILE A 665 -36.29 -41.84 -20.38
C ILE A 665 -36.49 -41.39 -18.93
N ASN A 666 -35.56 -40.64 -18.35
CA ASN A 666 -35.73 -40.06 -17.01
C ASN A 666 -36.70 -38.85 -17.03
N GLN A 667 -36.92 -38.24 -15.86
CA GLN A 667 -37.79 -37.07 -15.71
C GLN A 667 -37.31 -35.87 -16.55
N ASP A 668 -36.05 -35.48 -16.39
CA ASP A 668 -35.50 -34.28 -17.05
C ASP A 668 -35.56 -34.38 -18.58
N GLY A 669 -35.19 -35.54 -19.14
CA GLY A 669 -35.28 -35.79 -20.56
C GLY A 669 -36.71 -35.85 -21.08
N TYR A 670 -37.66 -36.32 -20.26
CA TYR A 670 -39.08 -36.31 -20.63
C TYR A 670 -39.63 -34.88 -20.66
N ASP A 671 -39.34 -34.08 -19.64
CA ASP A 671 -39.84 -32.71 -19.48
C ASP A 671 -39.37 -31.79 -20.62
N ILE A 672 -38.09 -31.87 -21.00
CA ILE A 672 -37.57 -31.11 -22.15
C ILE A 672 -38.28 -31.51 -23.46
N ILE A 673 -38.42 -32.82 -23.73
CA ILE A 673 -39.01 -33.26 -25.00
C ILE A 673 -40.51 -32.92 -25.05
N ILE A 674 -41.25 -33.07 -23.95
CA ILE A 674 -42.68 -32.73 -23.95
C ILE A 674 -42.91 -31.23 -24.06
N ASN A 675 -42.07 -30.40 -23.42
CA ASN A 675 -42.13 -28.94 -23.57
C ASN A 675 -41.86 -28.52 -25.02
N ASN A 676 -40.85 -29.11 -25.66
CA ASN A 676 -40.59 -28.93 -27.08
C ASN A 676 -41.79 -29.34 -27.96
N ILE A 677 -42.41 -30.51 -27.71
CA ILE A 677 -43.60 -30.95 -28.45
C ILE A 677 -44.76 -29.96 -28.29
N ASN A 678 -44.99 -29.46 -27.08
CA ASN A 678 -46.05 -28.50 -26.81
C ASN A 678 -45.79 -27.16 -27.50
N TYR A 679 -44.55 -26.69 -27.48
CA TYR A 679 -44.15 -25.47 -28.20
C TYR A 679 -44.33 -25.62 -29.72
N LEU A 680 -43.88 -26.75 -30.29
CA LEU A 680 -44.10 -27.07 -31.70
C LEU A 680 -45.58 -27.11 -32.08
N ARG A 681 -46.45 -27.62 -31.18
CA ARG A 681 -47.90 -27.67 -31.43
C ARG A 681 -48.53 -26.29 -31.54
N GLN A 682 -47.98 -25.30 -30.84
CA GLN A 682 -48.50 -23.93 -30.84
C GLN A 682 -47.91 -23.07 -31.97
N ASN A 683 -46.70 -23.41 -32.44
CA ASN A 683 -45.89 -22.54 -33.31
C ASN A 683 -45.59 -23.10 -34.72
N LEU A 684 -45.99 -24.35 -35.03
CA LEU A 684 -46.01 -24.90 -36.40
C LEU A 684 -47.40 -24.74 -37.01
#